data_AF-A0A9R1H4S4-F1
#
_entry.id   AF-A0A9R1H4S4-F1
#
_cell.length_a   1.000
_cell.length_b   1.000
_cell.length_c   1.000
_cell.angle_alpha   90.00
_cell.angle_beta   90.00
_cell.angle_gamma   90.00
#
_symmetry.space_group_name_H-M   'P 1'
#
loop_
_entity.id
_entity.type
_entity.pdbx_description
1 polymer ?
#
loop_
_entity_poly.entity_id
_entity_poly.type
_entity_poly.pdbx_seq_one_letter_code
_entity_poly.pdbx_strand_id
1 'polypeptide(L)'
;MVDTPLLAALHPSGWLRGQRMGLNRSMGCTIPCFLIFLAASLLHVHVHSDADSLDEGFISIDCGLPGGSSYLDEKTGFNYTSDDGYINTGENHNISVEYNALELLRSSLNLRSFPNGGRNCYTLSPATTGLKYLVRATFLHGNYDGKERDLVRLPLVFDLYMGLHFWDRISVSSTTTMYVAEAIFVAEVSSISVCLIDIGSGTAFVSSLEMRQMKSSLYPVALQNQSIALQERRSLGASSLVRYPDDPYDRLWWPSNGTSRWLNLSTTSEIKHYLTDEVEVPIRVLQTAVTSPTTSIPLNLSWTVPSAWLAMAPPGYYLNLYYTDFQNQHKREFDIYYNGFLWEANNRPVSPVYLFADYTTATTIVTDASGFYNVCIIATNTSVLPPILSAYEIYYLIQHDDTATDTQDVEAMMNIKSEYQVEKNWMGDPCLPEKYTWIGLTCRSDGVTSRVKTLDMSNSDLQGAISEQFSFLKSLQYLNLSFNNLNGPVPDSLTNLLSLRVLDLSGNHLDGPIPEALCMARSLTLRYDTINGDPCNGKSPHKENTLLITVVAVPVVIMALLACTLTVFCFCRKQDSVPSVLLGCVDLPGPKSQENCKGHIHTSDSREFTYVELVAITNNFSACIGEGGYGPVFHGQLKDGTQVAVKMHSPTSATGKGMEEFLAEVGSLTTVHHRYLVVLVGYCTDKDHLALIYEYMPNGSLYDNIQGRNAIVQTLGWRDRARIALEAAQGLDYLHTGCVLPIIHRDLKAHNILLGHDMVAKISDFGLSKSYINVAQSHISVTAAGTLGYIDPEYCVSGRLTTSSDVFSFGVVLLEIVTGEPPILPTPVHIVQRVKEKVIMGDIEAIVDRRLHCQYDFSSIWKVVDMALLCTREVSSERPTMSMVVAQLKDALALEESRVSSSTISQVGSNVDLSISWVASGR
;
A
#
# COMPACT_ATOMS: atom_id res chain seq x y z
N MET A 1 4.29 26.69 -75.36
CA MET A 1 2.83 26.52 -75.45
C MET A 1 2.31 26.91 -74.08
N VAL A 2 1.98 28.19 -73.83
CA VAL A 2 0.80 28.92 -74.31
C VAL A 2 -0.47 28.42 -73.61
N ASP A 3 -1.09 29.37 -72.91
CA ASP A 3 -2.51 29.49 -72.52
C ASP A 3 -3.02 29.01 -71.13
N THR A 4 -3.14 30.02 -70.25
CA THR A 4 -4.30 30.43 -69.42
C THR A 4 -5.69 30.30 -70.14
N PRO A 5 -6.90 30.75 -69.66
CA PRO A 5 -7.28 31.60 -68.50
C PRO A 5 -8.71 31.32 -67.88
N LEU A 6 -9.21 32.33 -67.10
CA LEU A 6 -10.62 32.80 -66.89
C LEU A 6 -11.43 32.24 -65.70
N LEU A 7 -12.28 32.99 -64.94
CA LEU A 7 -12.60 34.44 -64.80
C LEU A 7 -13.65 34.61 -63.65
N ALA A 8 -13.72 35.83 -63.07
CA ALA A 8 -14.89 36.57 -62.53
C ALA A 8 -15.57 36.11 -61.23
N ALA A 9 -16.25 36.93 -60.41
CA ALA A 9 -16.40 38.38 -60.14
C ALA A 9 -17.46 38.50 -59.02
N LEU A 10 -17.46 39.58 -58.20
CA LEU A 10 -18.64 40.38 -57.75
C LEU A 10 -18.43 41.06 -56.37
N HIS A 11 -18.60 42.39 -56.38
CA HIS A 11 -19.04 43.28 -55.27
C HIS A 11 -20.55 43.02 -54.96
N PRO A 12 -21.21 43.54 -53.88
CA PRO A 12 -21.07 44.92 -53.34
C PRO A 12 -21.33 45.19 -51.82
N SER A 13 -21.03 46.45 -51.44
CA SER A 13 -21.76 47.38 -50.52
C SER A 13 -21.86 47.20 -48.99
N GLY A 14 -21.53 48.29 -48.27
CA GLY A 14 -22.30 48.81 -47.12
C GLY A 14 -21.52 49.01 -45.80
N TRP A 15 -20.85 50.15 -45.59
CA TRP A 15 -21.30 51.28 -44.74
C TRP A 15 -21.43 51.00 -43.22
N LEU A 16 -20.49 51.52 -42.39
CA LEU A 16 -20.68 52.71 -41.52
C LEU A 16 -19.65 52.81 -40.37
N ARG A 17 -19.00 53.98 -40.31
CA ARG A 17 -18.61 54.83 -39.15
C ARG A 17 -18.06 54.13 -37.90
N GLY A 18 -16.85 54.46 -37.44
CA GLY A 18 -16.45 55.77 -36.90
C GLY A 18 -16.17 55.57 -35.40
N GLN A 19 -15.18 56.15 -34.71
CA GLN A 19 -14.38 57.35 -34.89
C GLN A 19 -13.00 57.13 -34.24
N ARG A 20 -11.96 57.72 -34.83
CA ARG A 20 -10.78 58.21 -34.10
C ARG A 20 -10.99 59.70 -33.82
N MET A 21 -10.80 60.10 -32.56
CA MET A 21 -10.34 61.41 -32.11
C MET A 21 -9.46 61.07 -30.89
N GLY A 22 -8.15 61.34 -30.78
CA GLY A 22 -7.33 62.36 -31.39
C GLY A 22 -7.41 63.64 -30.58
N LEU A 23 -6.52 63.85 -29.59
CA LEU A 23 -5.83 65.13 -29.28
C LEU A 23 -5.11 65.13 -27.90
N ASN A 24 -3.78 65.24 -27.99
CA ASN A 24 -2.90 66.24 -27.35
C ASN A 24 -2.91 66.55 -25.83
N ARG A 25 -1.71 66.36 -25.27
CA ARG A 25 -0.82 67.34 -24.59
C ARG A 25 -1.26 68.07 -23.30
N SER A 26 -0.53 67.72 -22.24
CA SER A 26 0.43 68.56 -21.47
C SER A 26 0.00 69.36 -20.23
N MET A 27 0.95 69.37 -19.26
CA MET A 27 1.19 70.27 -18.11
C MET A 27 0.35 70.00 -16.84
N GLY A 28 0.86 69.95 -15.61
CA GLY A 28 2.21 70.12 -15.01
C GLY A 28 2.10 70.32 -13.48
N CYS A 29 3.22 70.11 -12.75
CA CYS A 29 3.53 70.45 -11.33
C CYS A 29 2.82 69.62 -10.23
N THR A 30 3.47 69.13 -9.15
CA THR A 30 4.62 69.57 -8.33
C THR A 30 5.41 68.40 -7.67
N ILE A 31 6.66 68.69 -7.28
CA ILE A 31 7.72 67.87 -6.61
C ILE A 31 7.70 68.20 -5.08
N PRO A 32 8.07 67.32 -4.09
CA PRO A 32 9.48 67.00 -3.78
C PRO A 32 9.88 65.58 -3.32
N CYS A 33 11.06 65.18 -3.84
CA CYS A 33 12.22 64.48 -3.25
C CYS A 33 12.01 63.35 -2.22
N PHE A 34 12.61 62.18 -2.46
CA PHE A 34 13.94 61.82 -1.92
C PHE A 34 14.44 60.44 -2.45
N LEU A 35 15.61 60.45 -3.10
CA LEU A 35 16.76 59.51 -3.01
C LEU A 35 16.75 58.08 -3.64
N ILE A 36 17.69 57.91 -4.59
CA ILE A 36 18.83 56.94 -4.66
C ILE A 36 18.92 55.99 -5.88
N PHE A 37 19.84 56.37 -6.77
CA PHE A 37 20.92 55.62 -7.46
C PHE A 37 20.68 54.49 -8.48
N LEU A 38 21.11 54.83 -9.71
CA LEU A 38 21.95 54.10 -10.68
C LEU A 38 21.45 52.77 -11.28
N ALA A 39 20.80 52.91 -12.44
CA ALA A 39 20.93 51.98 -13.57
C ALA A 39 22.03 52.50 -14.52
N ALA A 40 22.99 51.66 -14.87
CA ALA A 40 23.79 51.86 -16.08
C ALA A 40 24.37 50.53 -16.60
N SER A 41 24.08 50.29 -17.89
CA SER A 41 24.78 49.38 -18.82
C SER A 41 24.53 47.88 -18.58
N LEU A 42 24.10 47.06 -19.55
CA LEU A 42 24.66 46.90 -20.90
C LEU A 42 23.64 46.31 -21.90
N LEU A 43 23.56 46.89 -23.11
CA LEU A 43 23.07 46.22 -24.31
C LEU A 43 24.13 45.20 -24.79
N HIS A 44 23.75 43.93 -24.94
CA HIS A 44 24.43 43.00 -25.83
C HIS A 44 23.43 42.35 -26.80
N VAL A 45 23.58 42.75 -28.06
CA VAL A 45 23.26 42.08 -29.33
C VAL A 45 22.57 40.72 -29.21
N HIS A 46 21.27 40.67 -29.57
CA HIS A 46 20.58 39.43 -29.91
C HIS A 46 21.13 38.86 -31.22
N VAL A 47 21.81 37.73 -31.13
CA VAL A 47 21.90 36.78 -32.25
C VAL A 47 20.67 35.89 -32.10
N HIS A 48 19.70 36.00 -33.01
CA HIS A 48 18.62 35.02 -33.17
C HIS A 48 19.23 33.68 -33.57
N SER A 49 19.32 32.74 -32.62
CA SER A 49 19.14 31.32 -32.90
C SER A 49 17.72 30.96 -32.51
N ASP A 50 17.01 30.23 -33.36
CA ASP A 50 15.65 29.70 -33.14
C ASP A 50 15.59 28.75 -31.92
N ALA A 51 15.77 29.30 -30.72
CA ALA A 51 15.60 28.66 -29.43
C ALA A 51 14.54 29.45 -28.63
N ASP A 52 13.38 29.67 -29.25
CA ASP A 52 12.21 30.16 -28.53
C ASP A 52 11.58 28.98 -27.75
N SER A 53 11.52 29.10 -26.42
CA SER A 53 10.49 28.56 -25.50
C SER A 53 10.48 27.08 -25.03
N LEU A 54 11.57 26.30 -25.07
CA LEU A 54 11.55 24.96 -24.43
C LEU A 54 11.69 24.99 -22.89
N ASP A 55 12.36 26.01 -22.33
CA ASP A 55 12.50 26.18 -20.88
C ASP A 55 11.22 26.74 -20.21
N GLU A 56 10.29 27.29 -21.01
CA GLU A 56 8.98 27.77 -20.55
C GLU A 56 8.07 26.58 -20.19
N GLY A 57 8.33 25.95 -19.05
CA GLY A 57 7.53 24.82 -18.54
C GLY A 57 8.29 23.81 -17.68
N PHE A 58 9.59 23.99 -17.48
CA PHE A 58 10.36 23.11 -16.61
C PHE A 58 10.08 23.42 -15.13
N ILE A 59 9.83 22.37 -14.35
CA ILE A 59 9.67 22.46 -12.89
C ILE A 59 10.89 21.80 -12.25
N SER A 60 11.54 22.50 -11.33
CA SER A 60 12.69 22.00 -10.58
C SER A 60 12.48 22.28 -9.10
N ILE A 61 12.25 21.21 -8.33
CA ILE A 61 11.89 21.29 -6.92
C ILE A 61 13.01 20.66 -6.09
N ASP A 62 13.51 21.39 -5.11
CA ASP A 62 14.38 20.89 -4.04
C ASP A 62 13.49 20.61 -2.82
N CYS A 63 13.26 19.34 -2.55
CA CYS A 63 12.32 18.89 -1.54
C CYS A 63 12.95 19.05 -0.15
N GLY A 64 12.24 19.67 0.78
CA GLY A 64 12.78 19.97 2.11
C GLY A 64 13.53 21.30 2.20
N LEU A 65 13.69 22.02 1.08
CA LEU A 65 14.23 23.38 1.10
C LEU A 65 13.26 24.32 1.86
N PRO A 66 13.73 25.23 2.73
CA PRO A 66 12.86 26.12 3.50
C PRO A 66 11.91 26.96 2.63
N GLY A 67 10.69 27.14 3.11
CA GLY A 67 9.62 27.83 2.39
C GLY A 67 9.99 29.19 1.83
N GLY A 68 9.60 29.41 0.57
CA GLY A 68 9.90 30.64 -0.19
C GLY A 68 11.35 30.75 -0.66
N SER A 69 12.20 29.76 -0.41
CA SER A 69 13.59 29.75 -0.88
C SER A 69 13.69 29.25 -2.32
N SER A 70 14.69 29.76 -3.04
CA SER A 70 15.08 29.28 -4.38
C SER A 70 16.56 29.54 -4.65
N TYR A 71 17.14 28.83 -5.62
CA TYR A 71 18.50 29.07 -6.08
C TYR A 71 18.69 28.64 -7.54
N LEU A 72 19.60 29.34 -8.21
CA LEU A 72 20.08 28.96 -9.55
C LEU A 72 21.15 27.87 -9.43
N ASP A 73 20.94 26.74 -10.09
CA ASP A 73 21.96 25.71 -10.24
C ASP A 73 23.00 26.16 -11.29
N GLU A 74 24.27 26.21 -10.92
CA GLU A 74 25.32 26.72 -11.80
C GLU A 74 25.67 25.75 -12.95
N LYS A 75 25.36 24.46 -12.81
CA LYS A 75 25.69 23.45 -13.83
C LYS A 75 24.62 23.41 -14.92
N THR A 76 23.35 23.42 -14.55
CA THR A 76 22.24 23.36 -15.52
C THR A 76 21.64 24.72 -15.83
N GLY A 77 21.85 25.74 -15.00
CA GLY A 77 21.18 27.03 -15.16
C GLY A 77 19.69 27.03 -14.78
N PHE A 78 19.18 25.94 -14.17
CA PHE A 78 17.79 25.88 -13.70
C PHE A 78 17.63 26.49 -12.32
N ASN A 79 16.51 27.17 -12.10
CA ASN A 79 16.13 27.67 -10.78
C ASN A 79 15.37 26.59 -10.00
N TYR A 80 15.96 26.08 -8.93
CA TYR A 80 15.30 25.15 -8.01
C TYR A 80 14.55 25.94 -6.93
N THR A 81 13.31 25.53 -6.65
CA THR A 81 12.46 26.16 -5.62
C THR A 81 12.08 25.17 -4.53
N SER A 82 11.69 25.70 -3.36
CA SER A 82 11.08 24.91 -2.28
C SER A 82 9.77 24.24 -2.71
N ASP A 83 9.40 23.18 -1.99
CA ASP A 83 8.30 22.29 -2.31
C ASP A 83 6.96 22.63 -1.61
N ASP A 84 6.92 23.72 -0.83
CA ASP A 84 5.76 24.18 -0.06
C ASP A 84 4.51 24.53 -0.91
N GLY A 85 4.66 24.71 -2.23
CA GLY A 85 3.56 24.92 -3.18
C GLY A 85 3.00 23.64 -3.79
N TYR A 86 3.67 22.51 -3.58
CA TYR A 86 3.37 21.24 -4.26
C TYR A 86 2.90 20.14 -3.30
N ILE A 87 3.20 20.27 -2.01
CA ILE A 87 2.78 19.37 -0.94
C ILE A 87 2.60 20.12 0.38
N ASN A 88 1.69 19.64 1.24
CA ASN A 88 1.41 20.24 2.55
C ASN A 88 1.68 19.31 3.75
N THR A 89 2.20 18.10 3.51
CA THR A 89 2.55 17.12 4.53
C THR A 89 4.06 16.89 4.59
N GLY A 90 4.52 16.15 5.60
CA GLY A 90 5.94 15.77 5.75
C GLY A 90 6.78 16.78 6.51
N GLU A 91 8.04 16.40 6.73
CA GLU A 91 9.03 17.12 7.54
C GLU A 91 10.28 17.42 6.70
N ASN A 92 10.81 18.64 6.83
CA ASN A 92 12.00 19.08 6.10
C ASN A 92 13.27 18.71 6.85
N HIS A 93 14.24 18.14 6.14
CA HIS A 93 15.54 17.74 6.70
C HIS A 93 16.70 18.14 5.78
N ASN A 94 17.86 18.33 6.41
CA ASN A 94 19.13 18.46 5.72
C ASN A 94 19.90 17.15 5.88
N ILE A 95 20.71 16.80 4.89
CA ILE A 95 21.66 15.69 5.04
C ILE A 95 22.78 16.04 6.02
N SER A 96 23.42 15.02 6.59
CA SER A 96 24.55 15.19 7.49
C SER A 96 25.77 15.78 6.75
N VAL A 97 26.48 16.71 7.39
CA VAL A 97 27.59 17.50 6.79
C VAL A 97 28.72 16.62 6.22
N GLU A 98 28.96 15.46 6.84
CA GLU A 98 29.97 14.49 6.41
C GLU A 98 29.67 13.91 5.01
N TYR A 99 28.40 13.96 4.59
CA TYR A 99 27.91 13.49 3.29
C TYR A 99 27.76 14.60 2.25
N ASN A 100 28.08 15.85 2.62
CA ASN A 100 28.05 17.03 1.75
C ASN A 100 29.28 17.11 0.81
N ALA A 101 30.31 16.29 1.04
CA ALA A 101 31.62 16.39 0.37
C ALA A 101 31.76 15.58 -0.93
N LEU A 102 30.72 14.84 -1.34
CA LEU A 102 30.67 14.20 -2.66
C LEU A 102 30.15 15.23 -3.65
N GLU A 103 30.62 15.25 -4.90
CA GLU A 103 30.17 16.15 -5.99
C GLU A 103 28.70 15.90 -6.41
N LEU A 104 27.79 15.91 -5.43
CA LEU A 104 26.37 15.64 -5.56
C LEU A 104 25.66 16.83 -6.18
N LEU A 105 24.48 16.57 -6.74
CA LEU A 105 23.55 17.61 -7.15
C LEU A 105 23.15 18.41 -5.90
N ARG A 106 23.21 19.73 -5.98
CA ARG A 106 22.83 20.62 -4.86
C ARG A 106 21.42 20.34 -4.35
N SER A 107 20.53 19.95 -5.25
CA SER A 107 19.14 19.53 -4.98
C SER A 107 19.02 18.23 -4.19
N SER A 108 20.12 17.58 -3.82
CA SER A 108 20.14 16.38 -2.98
C SER A 108 20.65 16.64 -1.56
N LEU A 109 20.92 17.91 -1.20
CA LEU A 109 21.39 18.28 0.13
C LEU A 109 20.24 18.43 1.15
N ASN A 110 19.03 18.63 0.67
CA ASN A 110 17.81 18.61 1.47
C ASN A 110 16.94 17.44 1.05
N LEU A 111 16.03 17.05 1.95
CA LEU A 111 14.97 16.11 1.65
C LEU A 111 13.73 16.41 2.49
N ARG A 112 12.57 16.03 1.97
CA ARG A 112 11.34 15.94 2.74
C ARG A 112 11.05 14.49 3.10
N SER A 113 10.78 14.22 4.36
CA SER A 113 10.43 12.89 4.87
C SER A 113 8.95 12.81 5.28
N PHE A 114 8.36 11.63 5.24
CA PHE A 114 6.94 11.41 5.53
C PHE A 114 6.73 10.36 6.62
N PRO A 115 7.01 10.69 7.90
CA PRO A 115 6.82 9.75 9.02
C PRO A 115 5.34 9.50 9.33
N ASN A 116 4.46 10.42 8.95
CA ASN A 116 3.03 10.36 9.20
C ASN A 116 2.28 10.28 7.86
N GLY A 117 1.51 9.21 7.66
CA GLY A 117 0.62 9.06 6.50
C GLY A 117 1.10 8.02 5.48
N GLY A 118 0.19 7.11 5.12
CA GLY A 118 0.52 5.98 4.22
C GLY A 118 0.61 6.32 2.73
N ARG A 119 0.17 7.52 2.32
CA ARG A 119 0.23 8.03 0.95
C ARG A 119 0.50 9.52 1.01
N ASN A 120 1.53 10.00 0.32
CA ASN A 120 1.90 11.41 0.27
C ASN A 120 2.10 11.81 -1.19
N CYS A 121 1.30 12.75 -1.69
CA CYS A 121 1.28 13.08 -3.11
C CYS A 121 1.63 14.53 -3.38
N TYR A 122 2.62 14.73 -4.23
CA TYR A 122 2.93 16.02 -4.86
C TYR A 122 1.97 16.26 -6.02
N THR A 123 1.55 17.51 -6.20
CA THR A 123 0.75 17.94 -7.36
C THR A 123 1.58 18.88 -8.23
N LEU A 124 2.20 18.34 -9.28
CA LEU A 124 3.01 19.11 -10.22
C LEU A 124 2.09 19.83 -11.21
N SER A 125 2.12 21.16 -11.21
CA SER A 125 1.33 22.00 -12.09
C SER A 125 2.11 23.28 -12.46
N PRO A 126 1.85 23.87 -13.65
CA PRO A 126 0.87 23.46 -14.66
C PRO A 126 1.38 22.33 -15.57
N ALA A 127 0.47 21.44 -15.99
CA ALA A 127 0.70 20.48 -17.07
C ALA A 127 -0.30 20.76 -18.21
N THR A 128 0.10 20.46 -19.45
CA THR A 128 -0.79 20.61 -20.61
C THR A 128 -1.24 19.24 -21.09
N THR A 129 -2.55 18.98 -21.06
CA THR A 129 -3.14 17.71 -21.52
C THR A 129 -2.67 17.34 -22.93
N GLY A 130 -2.26 16.09 -23.11
CA GLY A 130 -1.77 15.55 -24.38
C GLY A 130 -0.29 15.82 -24.67
N LEU A 131 0.39 16.65 -23.88
CA LEU A 131 1.84 16.82 -23.98
C LEU A 131 2.58 15.74 -23.19
N LYS A 132 3.81 15.44 -23.65
CA LYS A 132 4.68 14.44 -23.07
C LYS A 132 5.63 15.09 -22.07
N TYR A 133 5.81 14.44 -20.93
CA TYR A 133 6.68 14.93 -19.87
C TYR A 133 7.61 13.83 -19.39
N LEU A 134 8.85 14.19 -19.14
CA LEU A 134 9.79 13.42 -18.33
C LEU A 134 9.67 13.93 -16.90
N VAL A 135 9.36 13.03 -15.96
CA VAL A 135 9.39 13.33 -14.52
C VAL A 135 10.46 12.47 -13.86
N ARG A 136 11.24 13.11 -13.00
CA ARG A 136 12.37 12.51 -12.30
C ARG A 136 12.28 12.80 -10.81
N ALA A 137 12.38 11.74 -10.01
CA ALA A 137 12.47 11.80 -8.56
C ALA A 137 13.86 11.32 -8.11
N THR A 138 14.51 12.10 -7.26
CA THR A 138 15.84 11.77 -6.72
C THR A 138 15.77 11.53 -5.22
N PHE A 139 16.51 10.52 -4.76
CA PHE A 139 16.54 10.09 -3.37
C PHE A 139 17.99 9.95 -2.90
N LEU A 140 18.40 10.79 -1.96
CA LEU A 140 19.64 10.65 -1.23
C LEU A 140 19.36 10.72 0.27
N HIS A 141 19.64 9.63 0.99
CA HIS A 141 19.35 9.56 2.42
C HIS A 141 20.29 10.45 3.25
N GLY A 142 21.60 10.45 2.95
CA GLY A 142 22.56 11.37 3.58
C GLY A 142 22.60 11.31 5.12
N ASN A 143 22.16 10.20 5.71
CA ASN A 143 22.01 9.99 7.15
C ASN A 143 21.24 11.12 7.87
N TYR A 144 20.15 11.59 7.26
CA TYR A 144 19.36 12.71 7.80
C TYR A 144 18.71 12.40 9.17
N ASP A 145 18.42 11.13 9.45
CA ASP A 145 17.75 10.67 10.66
C ASP A 145 18.70 9.99 11.68
N GLY A 146 19.99 9.89 11.36
CA GLY A 146 20.99 9.24 12.20
C GLY A 146 20.91 7.70 12.24
N LYS A 147 20.10 7.05 11.39
CA LYS A 147 19.85 5.59 11.41
C LYS A 147 20.63 4.81 10.35
N GLU A 148 21.80 5.29 9.93
CA GLU A 148 22.66 4.59 8.96
C GLU A 148 22.86 3.08 9.24
N ARG A 149 23.02 2.68 10.51
CA ARG A 149 23.23 1.27 10.88
C ARG A 149 22.02 0.39 10.59
N ASP A 150 20.83 0.97 10.60
CA ASP A 150 19.58 0.24 10.37
C ASP A 150 19.42 -0.05 8.88
N LEU A 151 19.77 0.90 8.00
CA LEU A 151 19.73 0.74 6.54
C LEU A 151 20.58 -0.43 6.02
N VAL A 152 21.71 -0.70 6.68
CA VAL A 152 22.58 -1.83 6.32
C VAL A 152 21.93 -3.18 6.67
N ARG A 153 21.09 -3.21 7.71
CA ARG A 153 20.44 -4.44 8.20
C ARG A 153 19.10 -4.68 7.51
N LEU A 154 18.32 -3.62 7.35
CA LEU A 154 17.02 -3.63 6.69
C LEU A 154 16.96 -2.41 5.76
N PRO A 155 16.94 -2.62 4.43
CA PRO A 155 16.80 -1.51 3.49
C PRO A 155 15.44 -0.84 3.69
N LEU A 156 15.42 0.46 3.52
CA LEU A 156 14.21 1.25 3.53
C LEU A 156 13.51 1.12 2.17
N VAL A 157 12.24 0.74 2.17
CA VAL A 157 11.50 0.45 0.93
C VAL A 157 10.13 1.14 0.93
N PHE A 158 9.83 1.84 -0.16
CA PHE A 158 8.54 2.46 -0.43
C PHE A 158 8.25 2.48 -1.93
N ASP A 159 6.98 2.61 -2.29
CA ASP A 159 6.55 2.60 -3.68
C ASP A 159 6.27 4.03 -4.16
N LEU A 160 6.58 4.29 -5.43
CA LEU A 160 6.31 5.52 -6.13
C LEU A 160 5.20 5.27 -7.15
N TYR A 161 4.25 6.18 -7.22
CA TYR A 161 3.10 6.12 -8.12
C TYR A 161 2.98 7.42 -8.89
N MET A 162 2.59 7.30 -10.17
CA MET A 162 2.14 8.41 -11.00
C MET A 162 0.60 8.36 -11.04
N GLY A 163 -0.04 9.23 -10.26
CA GLY A 163 -1.48 9.14 -10.01
C GLY A 163 -1.85 7.80 -9.36
N LEU A 164 -2.53 6.94 -10.11
CA LEU A 164 -2.92 5.58 -9.70
C LEU A 164 -1.96 4.49 -10.19
N HIS A 165 -1.05 4.83 -11.10
CA HIS A 165 -0.21 3.85 -11.78
C HIS A 165 1.10 3.69 -11.04
N PHE A 166 1.45 2.44 -10.75
CA PHE A 166 2.73 2.12 -10.13
C PHE A 166 3.88 2.57 -11.05
N TRP A 167 4.76 3.38 -10.50
CA TRP A 167 5.93 3.92 -11.21
C TRP A 167 7.17 3.11 -10.84
N ASP A 168 7.61 3.09 -9.58
CA ASP A 168 8.81 2.34 -9.19
C ASP A 168 8.79 1.96 -7.72
N ARG A 169 9.63 0.99 -7.33
CA ARG A 169 9.88 0.63 -5.94
C ARG A 169 11.28 1.09 -5.54
N ILE A 170 11.33 2.08 -4.65
CA ILE A 170 12.59 2.64 -4.17
C ILE A 170 13.07 1.79 -2.99
N SER A 171 14.26 1.20 -3.14
CA SER A 171 14.93 0.40 -2.10
C SER A 171 16.25 1.05 -1.71
N VAL A 172 16.26 1.79 -0.61
CA VAL A 172 17.42 2.52 -0.10
C VAL A 172 18.19 1.65 0.88
N SER A 173 19.39 1.24 0.50
CA SER A 173 20.28 0.41 1.34
C SER A 173 21.61 1.10 1.69
N SER A 174 21.77 2.38 1.33
CA SER A 174 23.00 3.14 1.48
C SER A 174 22.71 4.61 1.73
N THR A 175 23.49 5.23 2.59
CA THR A 175 23.42 6.66 2.94
C THR A 175 24.05 7.57 1.88
N THR A 176 24.97 7.05 1.07
CA THR A 176 25.77 7.80 0.09
C THR A 176 25.27 7.64 -1.34
N THR A 177 24.54 6.56 -1.62
CA THR A 177 24.06 6.24 -2.96
C THR A 177 22.87 7.12 -3.30
N MET A 178 22.94 7.78 -4.45
CA MET A 178 21.80 8.48 -5.06
C MET A 178 20.97 7.48 -5.86
N TYR A 179 19.68 7.39 -5.54
CA TYR A 179 18.71 6.62 -6.30
C TYR A 179 17.87 7.58 -7.14
N VAL A 180 17.61 7.23 -8.39
CA VAL A 180 16.88 8.07 -9.33
C VAL A 180 15.81 7.22 -9.99
N ALA A 181 14.56 7.66 -9.86
CA ALA A 181 13.44 7.13 -10.64
C ALA A 181 13.07 8.16 -11.72
N GLU A 182 12.91 7.71 -12.95
CA GLU A 182 12.53 8.56 -14.08
C GLU A 182 11.42 7.88 -14.88
N ALA A 183 10.40 8.64 -15.29
CA ALA A 183 9.33 8.17 -16.16
C ALA A 183 9.01 9.19 -17.24
N ILE A 184 8.52 8.68 -18.37
CA ILE A 184 7.97 9.47 -19.47
C ILE A 184 6.51 9.05 -19.63
N PHE A 185 5.63 10.05 -19.59
CA PHE A 185 4.19 9.85 -19.73
C PHE A 185 3.56 11.03 -20.48
N VAL A 186 2.29 10.85 -20.83
CA VAL A 186 1.47 11.89 -21.46
C VAL A 186 0.51 12.44 -20.42
N ALA A 187 0.48 13.75 -20.22
CA ALA A 187 -0.40 14.36 -19.23
C ALA A 187 -1.88 14.19 -19.63
N GLU A 188 -2.69 13.63 -18.73
CA GLU A 188 -4.14 13.45 -18.96
C GLU A 188 -4.96 14.66 -18.52
N VAL A 189 -4.51 15.32 -17.46
CA VAL A 189 -5.15 16.50 -16.86
C VAL A 189 -4.14 17.63 -16.68
N SER A 190 -4.58 18.78 -16.19
CA SER A 190 -3.76 19.99 -16.04
C SER A 190 -2.73 19.94 -14.91
N SER A 191 -2.62 18.80 -14.23
CA SER A 191 -1.63 18.54 -13.18
C SER A 191 -1.23 17.07 -13.17
N ILE A 192 -0.07 16.79 -12.60
CA ILE A 192 0.50 15.45 -12.53
C ILE A 192 0.74 15.13 -11.05
N SER A 193 0.20 14.01 -10.59
CA SER A 193 0.36 13.60 -9.19
C SER A 193 1.48 12.58 -9.03
N VAL A 194 2.46 12.89 -8.17
CA VAL A 194 3.54 11.96 -7.82
C VAL A 194 3.36 11.55 -6.37
N CYS A 195 3.00 10.29 -6.14
CA CYS A 195 2.64 9.77 -4.83
C CYS A 195 3.70 8.80 -4.28
N LEU A 196 4.18 9.06 -3.07
CA LEU A 196 5.01 8.15 -2.29
C LEU A 196 4.11 7.35 -1.35
N ILE A 197 4.15 6.03 -1.47
CA ILE A 197 3.31 5.08 -0.73
C ILE A 197 4.15 4.29 0.26
N ASP A 198 3.78 4.39 1.54
CA ASP A 198 4.39 3.59 2.59
C ASP A 198 3.86 2.16 2.56
N ILE A 199 4.79 1.21 2.48
CA ILE A 199 4.54 -0.23 2.48
C ILE A 199 4.96 -0.90 3.81
N GLY A 200 5.33 -0.12 4.82
CA GLY A 200 5.67 -0.57 6.16
C GLY A 200 7.15 -0.92 6.37
N SER A 201 8.04 -0.45 5.49
CA SER A 201 9.47 -0.77 5.50
C SER A 201 10.35 0.48 5.60
N GLY A 202 10.02 1.40 6.51
CA GLY A 202 10.78 2.63 6.76
C GLY A 202 10.04 3.90 6.31
N THR A 203 10.66 5.06 6.51
CA THR A 203 10.04 6.36 6.24
C THR A 203 10.29 6.81 4.81
N ALA A 204 9.23 6.92 4.00
CA ALA A 204 9.36 7.46 2.64
C ALA A 204 9.93 8.89 2.67
N PHE A 205 10.78 9.22 1.71
CA PHE A 205 11.36 10.55 1.56
C PHE A 205 11.63 10.86 0.10
N VAL A 206 11.86 12.13 -0.23
CA VAL A 206 12.29 12.59 -1.56
C VAL A 206 13.23 13.79 -1.42
N SER A 207 14.27 13.83 -2.24
CA SER A 207 15.26 14.92 -2.26
C SER A 207 14.97 15.95 -3.35
N SER A 208 14.59 15.51 -4.54
CA SER A 208 14.17 16.43 -5.62
C SER A 208 13.12 15.84 -6.53
N LEU A 209 12.29 16.73 -7.10
CA LEU A 209 11.34 16.42 -8.16
C LEU A 209 11.56 17.37 -9.35
N GLU A 210 11.71 16.79 -10.53
CA GLU A 210 11.97 17.52 -11.77
C GLU A 210 10.97 17.10 -12.85
N MET A 211 10.41 18.08 -13.57
CA MET A 211 9.51 17.85 -14.70
C MET A 211 10.03 18.60 -15.92
N ARG A 212 10.15 17.90 -17.05
CA ARG A 212 10.66 18.43 -18.32
C ARG A 212 9.63 18.16 -19.40
N GLN A 213 9.16 19.20 -20.08
CA GLN A 213 8.30 19.03 -21.24
C GLN A 213 9.12 18.45 -22.41
N MET A 214 8.56 17.47 -23.10
CA MET A 214 9.19 16.81 -24.23
C MET A 214 8.39 17.04 -25.50
N LYS A 215 9.08 16.95 -26.64
CA LYS A 215 8.44 16.92 -27.95
C LYS A 215 7.58 15.65 -28.07
N SER A 216 6.37 15.79 -28.59
CA SER A 216 5.38 14.70 -28.64
C SER A 216 5.84 13.48 -29.45
N SER A 217 6.70 13.71 -30.47
CA SER A 217 7.26 12.67 -31.34
C SER A 217 8.31 11.79 -30.65
N LEU A 218 8.85 12.19 -29.49
CA LEU A 218 9.87 11.41 -28.80
C LEU A 218 9.25 10.23 -28.07
N TYR A 219 9.90 9.06 -28.12
CA TYR A 219 9.43 7.84 -27.46
C TYR A 219 7.97 7.51 -27.82
N PRO A 220 7.68 7.05 -29.05
CA PRO A 220 6.31 6.82 -29.53
C PRO A 220 5.54 5.77 -28.73
N VAL A 221 6.25 4.91 -28.00
CA VAL A 221 5.67 3.90 -27.10
C VAL A 221 5.05 4.52 -25.84
N ALA A 222 5.43 5.74 -25.45
CA ALA A 222 4.81 6.49 -24.36
C ALA A 222 3.54 7.17 -24.89
N LEU A 223 2.39 6.61 -24.53
CA LEU A 223 1.05 6.98 -24.96
C LEU A 223 0.21 7.42 -23.75
N GLN A 224 -1.04 7.81 -23.99
CA GLN A 224 -1.94 8.22 -22.92
C GLN A 224 -2.28 7.06 -21.96
N ASN A 225 -2.44 5.85 -22.49
CA ASN A 225 -2.76 4.65 -21.71
C ASN A 225 -1.52 3.82 -21.33
N GLN A 226 -0.32 4.32 -21.62
CA GLN A 226 0.91 3.57 -21.40
C GLN A 226 2.08 4.51 -21.16
N SER A 227 2.63 4.47 -19.96
CA SER A 227 3.86 5.18 -19.61
C SER A 227 5.07 4.26 -19.76
N ILE A 228 6.25 4.87 -19.85
CA ILE A 228 7.53 4.15 -19.78
C ILE A 228 8.36 4.69 -18.65
N ALA A 229 9.01 3.81 -17.90
CA ALA A 229 9.83 4.23 -16.78
C ALA A 229 11.20 3.57 -16.85
N LEU A 230 12.20 4.37 -16.53
CA LEU A 230 13.59 4.11 -16.85
C LEU A 230 14.17 3.14 -15.84
N GLN A 231 14.68 2.00 -16.32
CA GLN A 231 15.54 1.14 -15.53
C GLN A 231 16.99 1.59 -15.64
N GLU A 232 17.46 1.87 -16.87
CA GLU A 232 18.86 2.20 -17.09
C GLU A 232 19.05 3.01 -18.38
N ARG A 233 19.83 4.10 -18.30
CA ARG A 233 20.29 4.90 -19.45
C ARG A 233 21.80 5.08 -19.33
N ARG A 234 22.57 4.52 -20.28
CA ARG A 234 24.04 4.59 -20.26
C ARG A 234 24.62 5.22 -21.51
N SER A 235 25.63 6.06 -21.29
CA SER A 235 26.56 6.53 -22.31
C SER A 235 27.86 5.72 -22.22
N LEU A 236 28.21 5.01 -23.29
CA LEU A 236 29.35 4.09 -23.31
C LEU A 236 30.60 4.79 -23.81
N GLY A 237 31.70 4.63 -23.06
CA GLY A 237 32.97 5.29 -23.36
C GLY A 237 33.06 6.75 -22.90
N ALA A 238 31.97 7.32 -22.35
CA ALA A 238 31.97 8.62 -21.71
C ALA A 238 32.63 8.59 -20.32
N SER A 239 33.29 9.68 -19.94
CA SER A 239 33.96 9.84 -18.65
C SER A 239 33.12 10.57 -17.59
N SER A 240 32.03 11.21 -18.00
CA SER A 240 31.19 12.04 -17.15
C SER A 240 29.72 11.93 -17.56
N LEU A 241 28.83 12.28 -16.63
CA LEU A 241 27.40 12.43 -16.87
C LEU A 241 27.15 13.48 -17.96
N VAL A 242 26.31 13.13 -18.93
CA VAL A 242 25.77 14.08 -19.92
C VAL A 242 24.32 14.39 -19.57
N ARG A 243 23.97 15.67 -19.52
CA ARG A 243 22.61 16.20 -19.27
C ARG A 243 22.51 17.61 -19.85
N TYR A 244 21.50 18.38 -19.47
CA TYR A 244 21.39 19.79 -19.88
C TYR A 244 22.66 20.59 -19.55
N PRO A 245 23.14 21.49 -20.44
CA PRO A 245 22.54 21.91 -21.71
C PRO A 245 22.89 21.03 -22.91
N ASP A 246 23.75 20.02 -22.76
CA ASP A 246 24.13 19.12 -23.87
C ASP A 246 22.93 18.25 -24.31
N ASP A 247 22.00 17.93 -23.39
CA ASP A 247 20.70 17.33 -23.67
C ASP A 247 19.57 18.34 -23.40
N PRO A 248 18.82 18.82 -24.42
CA PRO A 248 17.79 19.84 -24.24
C PRO A 248 16.60 19.37 -23.40
N TYR A 249 16.41 18.06 -23.23
CA TYR A 249 15.34 17.49 -22.41
C TYR A 249 15.82 17.11 -21.00
N ASP A 250 17.06 17.46 -20.65
CA ASP A 250 17.68 17.20 -19.34
C ASP A 250 17.61 15.72 -18.89
N ARG A 251 17.74 14.80 -19.85
CA ARG A 251 17.90 13.37 -19.56
C ARG A 251 19.28 13.11 -18.95
N LEU A 252 19.33 12.19 -17.99
CA LEU A 252 20.58 11.80 -17.33
C LEU A 252 21.25 10.61 -18.04
N TRP A 253 22.31 10.87 -18.80
CA TRP A 253 23.10 9.84 -19.49
C TRP A 253 24.32 9.45 -18.66
N TRP A 254 24.18 8.39 -17.88
CA TRP A 254 25.23 7.97 -16.96
C TRP A 254 26.41 7.33 -17.68
N PRO A 255 27.66 7.72 -17.36
CA PRO A 255 28.83 7.11 -17.96
C PRO A 255 28.93 5.65 -17.50
N SER A 256 29.20 4.75 -18.44
CA SER A 256 29.56 3.37 -18.13
C SER A 256 30.88 3.05 -18.81
N ASN A 257 31.90 2.81 -18.00
CA ASN A 257 33.10 2.14 -18.48
C ASN A 257 32.65 0.70 -18.82
N GLY A 258 32.87 0.27 -20.05
CA GLY A 258 32.53 -1.09 -20.47
C GLY A 258 33.14 -2.14 -19.54
N THR A 259 32.77 -3.41 -19.74
CA THR A 259 33.51 -4.51 -19.09
C THR A 259 35.00 -4.38 -19.39
N SER A 260 35.89 -4.90 -18.54
CA SER A 260 37.36 -4.81 -18.71
C SER A 260 37.91 -5.34 -20.05
N ARG A 261 37.04 -5.92 -20.88
CA ARG A 261 37.33 -6.44 -22.22
C ARG A 261 36.93 -5.50 -23.36
N TRP A 262 36.19 -4.42 -23.11
CA TRP A 262 35.76 -3.48 -24.15
C TRP A 262 36.76 -2.34 -24.33
N LEU A 263 36.87 -1.86 -25.56
CA LEU A 263 37.73 -0.75 -25.92
C LEU A 263 36.89 0.51 -26.11
N ASN A 264 37.25 1.58 -25.39
CA ASN A 264 36.61 2.88 -25.55
C ASN A 264 37.11 3.54 -26.84
N LEU A 265 36.19 4.19 -27.52
CA LEU A 265 36.41 4.94 -28.74
C LEU A 265 35.75 6.31 -28.61
N SER A 266 36.33 7.32 -29.24
CA SER A 266 35.80 8.68 -29.24
C SER A 266 36.09 9.40 -30.55
N THR A 267 35.24 10.33 -30.93
CA THR A 267 35.45 11.20 -32.09
C THR A 267 35.10 12.65 -31.77
N THR A 268 35.77 13.59 -32.43
CA THR A 268 35.43 15.02 -32.44
C THR A 268 34.72 15.43 -33.73
N SER A 269 34.47 14.47 -34.62
CA SER A 269 33.78 14.73 -35.88
C SER A 269 32.31 15.05 -35.66
N GLU A 270 31.73 15.82 -36.56
CA GLU A 270 30.30 16.13 -36.56
C GLU A 270 29.49 14.86 -36.87
N ILE A 271 28.51 14.55 -36.02
CA ILE A 271 27.59 13.43 -36.17
C ILE A 271 26.26 13.97 -36.67
N LYS A 272 25.70 13.31 -37.68
CA LYS A 272 24.44 13.68 -38.32
C LYS A 272 23.28 12.86 -37.80
N HIS A 273 22.11 13.48 -37.69
CA HIS A 273 20.86 12.82 -37.35
C HIS A 273 19.97 12.66 -38.58
N TYR A 274 19.12 11.64 -38.55
CA TYR A 274 17.99 11.55 -39.48
C TYR A 274 16.90 12.55 -39.07
N LEU A 275 16.13 13.06 -40.03
CA LEU A 275 15.02 13.99 -39.75
C LEU A 275 13.89 13.37 -38.93
N THR A 276 13.84 12.04 -38.86
CA THR A 276 12.83 11.23 -38.16
C THR A 276 13.39 10.58 -36.89
N ASP A 277 14.37 11.22 -36.24
CA ASP A 277 14.92 10.71 -34.98
C ASP A 277 13.84 10.81 -33.87
N GLU A 278 13.33 9.66 -33.44
CA GLU A 278 12.27 9.55 -32.44
C GLU A 278 12.81 9.54 -31.00
N VAL A 279 14.12 9.74 -30.82
CA VAL A 279 14.74 9.81 -29.49
C VAL A 279 15.63 11.05 -29.33
N GLU A 280 16.22 11.57 -30.40
CA GLU A 280 17.07 12.77 -30.41
C GLU A 280 18.20 12.66 -29.37
N VAL A 281 19.05 11.63 -29.47
CA VAL A 281 20.16 11.40 -28.52
C VAL A 281 21.20 12.53 -28.63
N PRO A 282 21.74 13.05 -27.51
CA PRO A 282 22.74 14.11 -27.55
C PRO A 282 24.00 13.74 -28.34
N ILE A 283 24.52 14.67 -29.14
CA ILE A 283 25.75 14.47 -29.93
C ILE A 283 26.92 14.06 -29.02
N ARG A 284 27.02 14.63 -27.82
CA ARG A 284 28.04 14.29 -26.81
C ARG A 284 28.05 12.80 -26.44
N VAL A 285 26.87 12.17 -26.39
CA VAL A 285 26.72 10.74 -26.11
C VAL A 285 27.15 9.92 -27.33
N LEU A 286 26.76 10.36 -28.52
CA LEU A 286 27.07 9.67 -29.78
C LEU A 286 28.54 9.80 -30.21
N GLN A 287 29.27 10.78 -29.67
CA GLN A 287 30.72 10.99 -29.88
C GLN A 287 31.60 9.98 -29.16
N THR A 288 31.03 9.19 -28.26
CA THR A 288 31.71 8.09 -27.57
C THR A 288 31.07 6.75 -27.90
N ALA A 289 31.87 5.69 -27.91
CA ALA A 289 31.37 4.34 -28.06
C ALA A 289 32.33 3.32 -27.46
N VAL A 290 31.87 2.08 -27.38
CA VAL A 290 32.69 0.91 -27.07
C VAL A 290 32.68 -0.07 -28.24
N THR A 291 33.78 -0.80 -28.38
CA THR A 291 33.91 -1.90 -29.34
C THR A 291 34.62 -3.08 -28.71
N SER A 292 34.48 -4.27 -29.30
CA SER A 292 35.24 -5.43 -28.86
C SER A 292 36.65 -5.46 -29.49
N PRO A 293 37.62 -6.18 -28.90
CA PRO A 293 38.99 -6.21 -29.42
C PRO A 293 39.11 -6.88 -30.81
N THR A 294 38.20 -7.79 -31.15
CA THR A 294 38.19 -8.51 -32.42
C THR A 294 36.76 -8.80 -32.85
N THR A 295 36.54 -9.05 -34.15
CA THR A 295 35.23 -9.45 -34.70
C THR A 295 34.69 -10.76 -34.11
N SER A 296 35.55 -11.62 -33.57
CA SER A 296 35.14 -12.88 -32.94
C SER A 296 34.55 -12.73 -31.53
N ILE A 297 34.69 -11.56 -30.91
CA ILE A 297 34.23 -11.31 -29.54
C ILE A 297 32.95 -10.46 -29.60
N PRO A 298 31.83 -10.94 -29.04
CA PRO A 298 30.58 -10.18 -29.02
C PRO A 298 30.58 -9.08 -27.94
N LEU A 299 29.74 -8.07 -28.13
CA LEU A 299 29.34 -7.16 -27.06
C LEU A 299 28.11 -7.73 -26.37
N ASN A 300 28.18 -7.92 -25.06
CA ASN A 300 27.11 -8.53 -24.27
C ASN A 300 26.59 -7.54 -23.23
N LEU A 301 25.29 -7.31 -23.24
CA LEU A 301 24.56 -6.60 -22.17
C LEU A 301 23.65 -7.61 -21.50
N SER A 302 23.51 -7.50 -20.18
CA SER A 302 22.56 -8.33 -19.46
C SER A 302 22.02 -7.59 -18.25
N TRP A 303 20.74 -7.79 -17.99
CA TRP A 303 20.06 -7.26 -16.80
C TRP A 303 19.06 -8.29 -16.29
N THR A 304 18.66 -8.13 -15.05
CA THR A 304 17.58 -8.92 -14.44
C THR A 304 16.42 -8.00 -14.11
N VAL A 305 15.23 -8.59 -14.00
CA VAL A 305 14.09 -7.91 -13.37
C VAL A 305 14.52 -7.46 -11.97
N PRO A 306 14.28 -6.20 -11.56
CA PRO A 306 14.56 -5.76 -10.21
C PRO A 306 13.93 -6.69 -9.17
N SER A 307 14.71 -7.20 -8.23
CA SER A 307 14.24 -8.16 -7.21
C SER A 307 13.07 -7.61 -6.39
N ALA A 308 12.99 -6.29 -6.26
CA ALA A 308 11.93 -5.60 -5.56
C ALA A 308 10.54 -5.78 -6.21
N TRP A 309 10.49 -6.17 -7.49
CA TRP A 309 9.27 -6.33 -8.29
C TRP A 309 8.75 -7.78 -8.37
N LEU A 310 9.42 -8.76 -7.73
CA LEU A 310 9.10 -10.20 -7.84
C LEU A 310 7.69 -10.62 -7.36
N ALA A 311 6.95 -9.71 -6.70
CA ALA A 311 5.55 -9.92 -6.30
C ALA A 311 4.53 -9.44 -7.36
N MET A 312 4.98 -8.82 -8.46
CA MET A 312 4.16 -8.33 -9.56
C MET A 312 4.52 -9.08 -10.85
N ALA A 313 3.57 -9.18 -11.79
CA ALA A 313 3.86 -9.75 -13.10
C ALA A 313 5.04 -8.98 -13.74
N PRO A 314 6.07 -9.65 -14.28
CA PRO A 314 7.23 -8.98 -14.83
C PRO A 314 6.81 -8.03 -15.97
N PRO A 315 7.25 -6.75 -15.94
CA PRO A 315 6.80 -5.77 -16.91
C PRO A 315 7.36 -6.09 -18.30
N GLY A 316 6.63 -5.67 -19.34
CA GLY A 316 7.19 -5.61 -20.69
C GLY A 316 8.35 -4.60 -20.73
N TYR A 317 9.33 -4.84 -21.60
CA TYR A 317 10.50 -3.97 -21.75
C TYR A 317 10.50 -3.22 -23.08
N TYR A 318 10.96 -1.98 -23.03
CA TYR A 318 11.31 -1.16 -24.19
C TYR A 318 12.80 -0.85 -24.17
N LEU A 319 13.52 -1.37 -25.17
CA LEU A 319 14.97 -1.30 -25.28
C LEU A 319 15.35 -0.46 -26.50
N ASN A 320 16.23 0.52 -26.30
CA ASN A 320 16.89 1.26 -27.37
C ASN A 320 18.40 1.00 -27.34
N LEU A 321 18.98 0.65 -28.49
CA LEU A 321 20.42 0.52 -28.69
C LEU A 321 20.89 1.56 -29.70
N TYR A 322 21.90 2.36 -29.34
CA TYR A 322 22.43 3.43 -30.17
C TYR A 322 23.84 3.13 -30.61
N TYR A 323 24.14 3.36 -31.87
CA TYR A 323 25.46 3.12 -32.43
C TYR A 323 25.80 4.18 -33.48
N THR A 324 27.01 4.71 -33.38
CA THR A 324 27.58 5.65 -34.36
C THR A 324 28.92 5.13 -34.82
N ASP A 325 29.08 4.84 -36.12
CA ASP A 325 30.37 4.45 -36.67
C ASP A 325 31.18 5.69 -37.07
N PHE A 326 32.33 5.88 -36.44
CA PHE A 326 33.31 6.93 -36.77
C PHE A 326 34.62 6.32 -37.31
N GLN A 327 34.59 5.09 -37.83
CA GLN A 327 35.72 4.45 -38.50
C GLN A 327 35.39 4.11 -39.98
N ASN A 328 35.54 5.07 -40.91
CA ASN A 328 35.15 4.92 -42.34
C ASN A 328 36.05 4.00 -43.19
N GLN A 329 37.01 3.29 -42.58
CA GLN A 329 38.06 2.64 -43.36
C GLN A 329 37.65 1.26 -43.87
N HIS A 330 36.73 0.58 -43.19
CA HIS A 330 36.33 -0.79 -43.51
C HIS A 330 34.87 -1.02 -43.13
N LYS A 331 34.23 -2.03 -43.73
CA LYS A 331 32.84 -2.38 -43.46
C LYS A 331 32.67 -2.84 -42.01
N ARG A 332 31.67 -2.27 -41.31
CA ARG A 332 31.15 -2.78 -40.04
C ARG A 332 29.73 -3.27 -40.23
N GLU A 333 29.49 -4.53 -39.89
CA GLU A 333 28.18 -5.15 -40.02
C GLU A 333 27.97 -6.21 -38.93
N PHE A 334 26.88 -6.13 -38.18
CA PHE A 334 26.64 -7.01 -37.03
C PHE A 334 25.17 -7.40 -36.88
N ASP A 335 24.95 -8.57 -36.29
CA ASP A 335 23.65 -9.08 -35.88
C ASP A 335 23.43 -8.81 -34.40
N ILE A 336 22.18 -8.52 -34.04
CA ILE A 336 21.76 -8.32 -32.65
C ILE A 336 20.85 -9.47 -32.27
N TYR A 337 21.21 -10.16 -31.19
CA TYR A 337 20.42 -11.24 -30.59
C TYR A 337 19.87 -10.77 -29.26
N TYR A 338 18.59 -11.05 -29.03
CA TYR A 338 17.89 -10.78 -27.78
C TYR A 338 17.41 -12.10 -27.19
N ASN A 339 17.88 -12.46 -25.99
CA ASN A 339 17.61 -13.76 -25.35
C ASN A 339 17.89 -14.97 -26.26
N GLY A 340 18.95 -14.86 -27.07
CA GLY A 340 19.36 -15.91 -28.03
C GLY A 340 18.58 -15.95 -29.34
N PHE A 341 17.52 -15.15 -29.50
CA PHE A 341 16.78 -15.01 -30.75
C PHE A 341 17.33 -13.85 -31.57
N LEU A 342 17.46 -14.05 -32.88
CA LEU A 342 17.81 -12.95 -33.78
C LEU A 342 16.70 -11.91 -33.73
N TRP A 343 17.07 -10.65 -33.53
CA TRP A 343 16.10 -9.57 -33.40
C TRP A 343 15.37 -9.34 -34.74
N GLU A 344 14.12 -9.79 -34.81
CA GLU A 344 13.32 -9.88 -36.05
C GLU A 344 13.10 -8.53 -36.76
N ALA A 345 13.11 -7.41 -36.03
CA ALA A 345 12.92 -6.07 -36.56
C ALA A 345 13.84 -5.72 -37.74
N ASN A 346 15.04 -6.31 -37.79
CA ASN A 346 16.00 -5.97 -38.83
C ASN A 346 15.94 -6.93 -40.03
N ASN A 347 15.53 -8.20 -39.86
CA ASN A 347 15.56 -9.28 -40.87
C ASN A 347 16.84 -9.35 -41.74
N ARG A 348 17.88 -8.61 -41.33
CA ARG A 348 19.12 -8.27 -42.03
C ARG A 348 20.12 -7.76 -40.98
N PRO A 349 21.42 -7.94 -41.21
CA PRO A 349 22.45 -7.36 -40.36
C PRO A 349 22.40 -5.83 -40.33
N VAL A 350 22.74 -5.26 -39.18
CA VAL A 350 22.90 -3.81 -38.99
C VAL A 350 24.24 -3.38 -39.57
N SER A 351 24.22 -2.35 -40.42
CA SER A 351 25.43 -1.75 -41.02
C SER A 351 25.36 -0.23 -40.87
N PRO A 352 25.87 0.34 -39.75
CA PRO A 352 25.73 1.77 -39.47
C PRO A 352 26.39 2.64 -40.54
N VAL A 353 25.76 3.77 -40.86
CA VAL A 353 26.33 4.75 -41.79
C VAL A 353 27.39 5.59 -41.08
N TYR A 354 28.53 5.82 -41.74
CA TYR A 354 29.63 6.60 -41.18
C TYR A 354 29.19 8.01 -40.77
N LEU A 355 29.47 8.38 -39.51
CA LEU A 355 29.09 9.64 -38.85
C LEU A 355 27.59 9.94 -38.83
N PHE A 356 26.75 8.92 -38.88
CA PHE A 356 25.31 9.03 -38.66
C PHE A 356 24.90 8.36 -37.36
N ALA A 357 24.02 9.03 -36.62
CA ALA A 357 23.33 8.48 -35.48
C ALA A 357 22.34 7.41 -35.97
N ASP A 358 22.50 6.18 -35.51
CA ASP A 358 21.65 5.07 -35.88
C ASP A 358 21.27 4.27 -34.63
N TYR A 359 20.12 3.62 -34.68
CA TYR A 359 19.53 2.98 -33.51
C TYR A 359 18.60 1.82 -33.87
N THR A 360 18.45 0.89 -32.93
CA THR A 360 17.44 -0.19 -33.02
C THR A 360 16.56 -0.13 -31.76
N THR A 361 15.25 -0.26 -31.93
CA THR A 361 14.26 -0.27 -30.84
C THR A 361 13.48 -1.58 -30.78
N ALA A 362 13.22 -2.06 -29.57
CA ALA A 362 12.45 -3.29 -29.33
C ALA A 362 11.39 -3.02 -28.29
N THR A 363 10.17 -3.44 -28.60
CA THR A 363 9.10 -3.66 -27.64
C THR A 363 8.91 -5.17 -27.52
N THR A 364 9.22 -5.75 -26.36
CA THR A 364 8.95 -7.18 -26.13
C THR A 364 8.32 -7.41 -24.77
N ILE A 365 7.31 -8.28 -24.74
CA ILE A 365 6.69 -8.83 -23.51
C ILE A 365 7.28 -10.22 -23.22
N VAL A 366 8.33 -10.63 -23.95
CA VAL A 366 8.89 -11.98 -23.87
C VAL A 366 9.74 -12.10 -22.61
N THR A 367 9.04 -12.36 -21.52
CA THR A 367 9.60 -12.69 -20.22
C THR A 367 10.11 -14.13 -20.31
N ASP A 368 11.39 -14.32 -20.05
CA ASP A 368 11.88 -15.64 -19.68
C ASP A 368 11.37 -15.94 -18.27
N ALA A 369 11.05 -17.20 -17.97
CA ALA A 369 10.60 -17.57 -16.62
C ALA A 369 11.67 -17.29 -15.54
N SER A 370 12.92 -17.05 -15.95
CA SER A 370 14.05 -16.69 -15.09
C SER A 370 14.19 -15.19 -14.78
N GLY A 371 13.47 -14.29 -15.48
CA GLY A 371 13.59 -12.85 -15.30
C GLY A 371 14.98 -12.28 -15.67
N PHE A 372 15.70 -12.95 -16.57
CA PHE A 372 17.04 -12.59 -17.02
C PHE A 372 17.03 -12.24 -18.52
N TYR A 373 17.53 -11.05 -18.83
CA TYR A 373 17.60 -10.55 -20.18
C TYR A 373 19.05 -10.43 -20.63
N ASN A 374 19.30 -10.84 -21.88
CA ASN A 374 20.58 -10.66 -22.53
C ASN A 374 20.42 -10.09 -23.94
N VAL A 375 21.38 -9.24 -24.30
CA VAL A 375 21.58 -8.73 -25.65
C VAL A 375 23.00 -9.07 -26.05
N CYS A 376 23.14 -9.70 -27.21
CA CYS A 376 24.42 -10.08 -27.79
C CYS A 376 24.57 -9.46 -29.18
N ILE A 377 25.59 -8.64 -29.36
CA ILE A 377 25.90 -7.99 -30.64
C ILE A 377 27.12 -8.69 -31.23
N ILE A 378 26.93 -9.33 -32.38
CA ILE A 378 27.91 -10.22 -33.01
C ILE A 378 28.26 -9.70 -34.40
N ALA A 379 29.55 -9.50 -34.69
CA ALA A 379 29.96 -9.17 -36.05
C ALA A 379 29.63 -10.32 -37.03
N THR A 380 29.13 -9.94 -38.21
CA THR A 380 28.93 -10.88 -39.32
C THR A 380 30.26 -11.34 -39.90
N ASN A 381 30.24 -12.45 -40.65
CA ASN A 381 31.43 -12.96 -41.35
C ASN A 381 31.96 -12.00 -42.44
N THR A 382 31.13 -11.06 -42.90
CA THR A 382 31.43 -10.01 -43.88
C THR A 382 32.00 -8.75 -43.25
N SER A 383 31.91 -8.60 -41.92
CA SER A 383 32.42 -7.44 -41.20
C SER A 383 33.93 -7.52 -41.01
N VAL A 384 34.61 -6.42 -41.32
CA VAL A 384 36.05 -6.27 -41.05
C VAL A 384 36.27 -5.64 -39.68
N LEU A 385 35.38 -4.72 -39.27
CA LEU A 385 35.44 -4.07 -37.98
C LEU A 385 34.59 -4.83 -36.94
N PRO A 386 35.00 -4.85 -35.66
CA PRO A 386 34.21 -5.41 -34.56
C PRO A 386 32.83 -4.71 -34.40
N PRO A 387 31.87 -5.25 -33.65
CA PRO A 387 30.63 -4.53 -33.31
C PRO A 387 30.91 -3.25 -32.52
N ILE A 388 30.01 -2.26 -32.60
CA ILE A 388 30.13 -0.97 -31.91
C ILE A 388 28.82 -0.61 -31.20
N LEU A 389 28.91 0.03 -30.04
CA LEU A 389 27.76 0.53 -29.30
C LEU A 389 28.10 1.85 -28.61
N SER A 390 27.30 2.89 -28.84
CA SER A 390 27.48 4.23 -28.27
C SER A 390 26.72 4.42 -26.97
N ALA A 391 25.48 3.93 -26.90
CA ALA A 391 24.63 4.08 -25.73
C ALA A 391 23.51 3.05 -25.75
N TYR A 392 22.80 2.92 -24.63
CA TYR A 392 21.55 2.17 -24.58
C TYR A 392 20.61 2.73 -23.51
N GLU A 393 19.32 2.45 -23.71
CA GLU A 393 18.26 2.74 -22.75
C GLU A 393 17.37 1.52 -22.54
N ILE A 394 17.02 1.26 -21.30
CA ILE A 394 16.13 0.19 -20.87
C ILE A 394 15.01 0.82 -20.08
N TYR A 395 13.79 0.67 -20.59
CA TYR A 395 12.57 1.08 -19.90
C TYR A 395 11.69 -0.14 -19.63
N TYR A 396 10.97 -0.11 -18.52
CA TYR A 396 9.82 -0.97 -18.30
C TYR A 396 8.53 -0.23 -18.71
N LEU A 397 7.56 -0.99 -19.22
CA LEU A 397 6.27 -0.49 -19.69
C LEU A 397 5.26 -0.50 -18.53
N ILE A 398 4.61 0.63 -18.28
CA ILE A 398 3.55 0.78 -17.27
C ILE A 398 2.23 0.93 -18.02
N GLN A 399 1.38 -0.09 -17.96
CA GLN A 399 0.03 -0.05 -18.54
C GLN A 399 -0.94 0.67 -17.61
N HIS A 400 -1.84 1.49 -18.17
CA HIS A 400 -2.88 2.19 -17.43
C HIS A 400 -4.21 1.42 -17.54
N ASP A 401 -4.27 0.20 -17.01
CA ASP A 401 -5.43 -0.70 -17.14
C ASP A 401 -6.43 -0.57 -15.96
N ASP A 402 -6.14 0.32 -15.00
CA ASP A 402 -6.87 0.42 -13.74
C ASP A 402 -8.14 1.26 -13.85
N THR A 403 -9.16 0.88 -13.07
CA THR A 403 -10.31 1.73 -12.82
C THR A 403 -9.84 3.03 -12.18
N ALA A 404 -10.32 4.19 -12.64
CA ALA A 404 -10.05 5.48 -12.04
C ALA A 404 -11.31 6.05 -11.35
N THR A 405 -11.14 7.01 -10.44
CA THR A 405 -12.27 7.81 -9.97
C THR A 405 -12.76 8.70 -11.10
N ASP A 406 -14.07 8.84 -11.24
CA ASP A 406 -14.66 9.72 -12.25
C ASP A 406 -14.09 11.14 -12.13
N THR A 407 -13.68 11.70 -13.27
CA THR A 407 -12.93 12.96 -13.32
C THR A 407 -13.73 14.13 -12.73
N GLN A 408 -15.07 14.12 -12.84
CA GLN A 408 -15.90 15.16 -12.22
C GLN A 408 -15.93 15.02 -10.71
N ASP A 409 -15.97 13.79 -10.19
CA ASP A 409 -15.90 13.55 -8.76
C ASP A 409 -14.50 13.98 -8.23
N VAL A 410 -13.42 13.68 -8.95
CA VAL A 410 -12.05 14.13 -8.59
C VAL A 410 -11.95 15.66 -8.55
N GLU A 411 -12.39 16.34 -9.62
CA GLU A 411 -12.33 17.80 -9.72
C GLU A 411 -13.17 18.47 -8.62
N ALA A 412 -14.40 18.00 -8.40
CA ALA A 412 -15.26 18.52 -7.34
C ALA A 412 -14.62 18.34 -5.96
N MET A 413 -14.07 17.16 -5.67
CA MET A 413 -13.42 16.88 -4.38
C MET A 413 -12.17 17.73 -4.16
N MET A 414 -11.36 17.96 -5.20
CA MET A 414 -10.20 18.85 -5.14
C MET A 414 -10.60 20.30 -4.92
N ASN A 415 -11.67 20.77 -5.56
CA ASN A 415 -12.20 22.12 -5.35
C ASN A 415 -12.74 22.29 -3.93
N ILE A 416 -13.51 21.31 -3.41
CA ILE A 416 -13.99 21.29 -2.01
C ILE A 416 -12.82 21.33 -1.04
N LYS A 417 -11.78 20.52 -1.27
CA LYS A 417 -10.56 20.51 -0.46
C LYS A 417 -9.93 21.90 -0.41
N SER A 418 -9.79 22.55 -1.56
CA SER A 418 -9.15 23.86 -1.69
C SER A 418 -9.99 24.97 -1.06
N GLU A 419 -11.30 24.95 -1.25
CA GLU A 419 -12.23 25.98 -0.77
C GLU A 419 -12.30 26.00 0.76
N TYR A 420 -12.38 24.81 1.38
CA TYR A 420 -12.45 24.67 2.83
C TYR A 420 -11.10 24.43 3.52
N GLN A 421 -10.00 24.39 2.76
CA GLN A 421 -8.64 24.14 3.28
C GLN A 421 -8.58 22.87 4.15
N VAL A 422 -9.14 21.77 3.65
CA VAL A 422 -9.29 20.52 4.43
C VAL A 422 -7.93 19.85 4.68
N GLU A 423 -7.56 19.75 5.95
CA GLU A 423 -6.32 19.09 6.42
C GLU A 423 -6.58 17.64 6.88
N LYS A 424 -6.87 16.76 5.91
CA LYS A 424 -7.02 15.30 6.11
C LYS A 424 -6.03 14.54 5.22
N ASN A 425 -6.17 13.22 5.08
CA ASN A 425 -5.40 12.42 4.09
C ASN A 425 -5.82 12.67 2.62
N TRP A 426 -6.41 13.84 2.33
CA TRP A 426 -7.00 14.19 1.05
C TRP A 426 -5.91 14.56 0.04
N MET A 427 -5.17 13.56 -0.44
CA MET A 427 -4.05 13.69 -1.38
C MET A 427 -4.18 12.64 -2.48
N GLY A 428 -3.81 12.94 -3.73
CA GLY A 428 -3.94 12.01 -4.84
C GLY A 428 -5.40 11.71 -5.20
N ASP A 429 -5.68 10.52 -5.74
CA ASP A 429 -7.05 10.12 -6.10
C ASP A 429 -7.96 9.95 -4.85
N PRO A 430 -9.20 10.47 -4.85
CA PRO A 430 -10.09 10.41 -3.70
C PRO A 430 -10.51 9.01 -3.26
N CYS A 431 -10.72 8.09 -4.20
CA CYS A 431 -11.27 6.78 -3.92
C CYS A 431 -10.24 5.66 -3.96
N LEU A 432 -9.21 5.79 -4.81
CA LEU A 432 -8.31 4.70 -5.16
C LEU A 432 -6.85 5.00 -4.79
N PRO A 433 -6.06 3.96 -4.44
CA PRO A 433 -6.49 2.60 -4.13
C PRO A 433 -7.42 2.57 -2.90
N GLU A 434 -8.31 1.57 -2.77
CA GLU A 434 -9.28 1.50 -1.66
C GLU A 434 -8.64 1.60 -0.27
N LYS A 435 -7.40 1.08 -0.13
CA LYS A 435 -6.61 1.18 1.11
C LYS A 435 -6.33 2.63 1.54
N TYR A 436 -6.30 3.56 0.58
CA TYR A 436 -5.94 4.96 0.76
C TYR A 436 -7.08 5.93 0.43
N THR A 437 -8.33 5.45 0.35
CA THR A 437 -9.52 6.31 0.19
C THR A 437 -9.49 7.47 1.19
N TRP A 438 -9.89 8.65 0.73
CA TRP A 438 -9.92 9.84 1.57
C TRP A 438 -10.86 9.64 2.77
N ILE A 439 -10.40 10.04 3.96
CA ILE A 439 -11.13 9.95 5.22
C ILE A 439 -12.41 10.78 5.08
N GLY A 440 -13.54 10.15 5.43
CA GLY A 440 -14.89 10.69 5.25
C GLY A 440 -15.56 10.26 3.94
N LEU A 441 -14.83 9.61 3.02
CA LEU A 441 -15.43 9.08 1.78
C LEU A 441 -15.73 7.59 1.89
N THR A 442 -16.82 7.18 1.26
CA THR A 442 -17.00 5.82 0.76
C THR A 442 -17.25 5.90 -0.73
N CYS A 443 -16.48 5.14 -1.49
CA CYS A 443 -16.63 5.05 -2.94
C CYS A 443 -17.17 3.69 -3.36
N ARG A 444 -17.69 3.62 -4.57
CA ARG A 444 -18.12 2.36 -5.19
C ARG A 444 -17.69 2.33 -6.64
N SER A 445 -16.99 1.27 -7.01
CA SER A 445 -16.65 0.95 -8.39
C SER A 445 -17.75 0.13 -9.06
N ASP A 446 -17.99 0.39 -10.34
CA ASP A 446 -18.80 -0.45 -11.23
C ASP A 446 -17.97 -1.40 -12.10
N GLY A 447 -16.65 -1.49 -11.84
CA GLY A 447 -15.70 -2.25 -12.63
C GLY A 447 -15.02 -1.45 -13.74
N VAL A 448 -15.45 -0.21 -13.99
CA VAL A 448 -14.81 0.71 -14.96
C VAL A 448 -14.44 2.03 -14.29
N THR A 449 -15.33 2.60 -13.50
CA THR A 449 -15.12 3.88 -12.80
C THR A 449 -15.52 3.80 -11.33
N SER A 450 -14.76 4.46 -10.46
CA SER A 450 -15.10 4.64 -9.06
C SER A 450 -15.83 5.97 -8.86
N ARG A 451 -16.93 5.94 -8.09
CA ARG A 451 -17.74 7.14 -7.78
C ARG A 451 -17.88 7.34 -6.28
N VAL A 452 -17.88 8.59 -5.85
CA VAL A 452 -18.15 8.95 -4.44
C VAL A 452 -19.61 8.68 -4.12
N LYS A 453 -19.87 7.84 -3.11
CA LYS A 453 -21.24 7.48 -2.66
C LYS A 453 -21.59 8.13 -1.33
N THR A 454 -20.62 8.28 -0.44
CA THR A 454 -20.83 8.97 0.83
C THR A 454 -19.71 9.98 1.05
N LEU A 455 -20.06 11.14 1.61
CA LEU A 455 -19.14 12.17 2.03
C LEU A 455 -19.54 12.65 3.42
N ASP A 456 -18.69 12.38 4.40
CA ASP A 456 -18.80 12.86 5.76
C ASP A 456 -17.72 13.90 6.06
N MET A 457 -18.17 15.13 6.22
CA MET A 457 -17.37 16.26 6.67
C MET A 457 -17.97 16.87 7.94
N SER A 458 -18.67 16.08 8.75
CA SER A 458 -19.14 16.54 10.04
C SER A 458 -17.96 16.89 10.96
N ASN A 459 -18.17 17.86 11.85
CA ASN A 459 -17.20 18.26 12.87
C ASN A 459 -15.78 18.48 12.30
N SER A 460 -15.70 19.17 11.16
CA SER A 460 -14.48 19.43 10.40
C SER A 460 -14.13 20.92 10.35
N ASP A 461 -14.68 21.71 11.28
CA ASP A 461 -14.48 23.16 11.42
C ASP A 461 -14.72 23.98 10.14
N LEU A 462 -15.57 23.48 9.23
CA LEU A 462 -15.83 24.13 7.95
C LEU A 462 -16.48 25.51 8.17
N GLN A 463 -16.03 26.51 7.41
CA GLN A 463 -16.51 27.90 7.49
C GLN A 463 -16.98 28.41 6.13
N GLY A 464 -17.82 29.44 6.13
CA GLY A 464 -18.35 30.05 4.91
C GLY A 464 -19.63 29.41 4.42
N ALA A 465 -19.99 29.66 3.16
CA ALA A 465 -21.19 29.10 2.55
C ALA A 465 -21.03 27.61 2.20
N ILE A 466 -22.14 26.89 2.04
CA ILE A 466 -22.10 25.55 1.44
C ILE A 466 -21.69 25.67 -0.03
N SER A 467 -20.62 24.99 -0.42
CA SER A 467 -20.04 25.05 -1.76
C SER A 467 -20.97 24.44 -2.81
N GLU A 468 -21.08 25.09 -3.97
CA GLU A 468 -21.81 24.52 -5.11
C GLU A 468 -21.13 23.27 -5.67
N GLN A 469 -19.85 23.04 -5.33
CA GLN A 469 -19.05 21.92 -5.84
C GLN A 469 -19.62 20.56 -5.41
N PHE A 470 -20.29 20.49 -4.25
CA PHE A 470 -20.98 19.27 -3.80
C PHE A 470 -22.03 18.79 -4.81
N SER A 471 -22.60 19.69 -5.62
CA SER A 471 -23.62 19.36 -6.62
C SER A 471 -23.07 18.57 -7.82
N PHE A 472 -21.75 18.52 -8.02
CA PHE A 472 -21.12 17.75 -9.10
C PHE A 472 -20.97 16.26 -8.77
N LEU A 473 -21.06 15.88 -7.49
CA LEU A 473 -21.00 14.49 -7.03
C LEU A 473 -22.31 13.74 -7.32
N LYS A 474 -22.67 13.53 -8.60
CA LYS A 474 -24.00 13.02 -9.04
C LYS A 474 -24.40 11.66 -8.48
N SER A 475 -23.40 10.88 -8.07
CA SER A 475 -23.55 9.54 -7.49
C SER A 475 -23.75 9.55 -5.96
N LEU A 476 -23.65 10.70 -5.32
CA LEU A 476 -23.67 10.85 -3.86
C LEU A 476 -25.04 10.47 -3.29
N GLN A 477 -25.02 9.62 -2.26
CA GLN A 477 -26.19 9.11 -1.56
C GLN A 477 -26.28 9.63 -0.13
N TYR A 478 -25.14 9.97 0.47
CA TYR A 478 -25.05 10.46 1.83
C TYR A 478 -24.09 11.65 1.89
N LEU A 479 -24.60 12.80 2.33
CA LEU A 479 -23.80 14.01 2.58
C LEU A 479 -24.03 14.45 4.02
N ASN A 480 -22.98 14.48 4.83
CA ASN A 480 -23.01 14.95 6.20
C ASN A 480 -22.08 16.16 6.36
N LEU A 481 -22.67 17.32 6.59
CA LEU A 481 -21.99 18.58 6.87
C LEU A 481 -22.30 19.08 8.29
N SER A 482 -22.81 18.21 9.16
CA SER A 482 -23.29 18.61 10.48
C SER A 482 -22.18 19.06 11.43
N PHE A 483 -22.53 19.88 12.44
CA PHE A 483 -21.62 20.37 13.47
C PHE A 483 -20.40 21.09 12.88
N ASN A 484 -20.65 22.05 11.99
CA ASN A 484 -19.62 22.93 11.43
C ASN A 484 -20.01 24.40 11.66
N ASN A 485 -19.19 25.33 11.16
CA ASN A 485 -19.43 26.78 11.23
C ASN A 485 -19.95 27.34 9.89
N LEU A 486 -20.67 26.53 9.10
CA LEU A 486 -21.20 26.93 7.80
C LEU A 486 -22.33 27.95 7.97
N ASN A 487 -22.41 28.93 7.07
CA ASN A 487 -23.39 30.02 7.10
C ASN A 487 -24.00 30.28 5.72
N GLY A 488 -24.95 31.21 5.65
CA GLY A 488 -25.64 31.54 4.40
C GLY A 488 -26.71 30.51 4.01
N PRO A 489 -27.32 30.68 2.81
CA PRO A 489 -28.41 29.83 2.36
C PRO A 489 -27.96 28.47 1.86
N VAL A 490 -28.85 27.47 1.97
CA VAL A 490 -28.67 26.16 1.34
C VAL A 490 -28.75 26.32 -0.19
N PRO A 491 -27.70 25.96 -0.96
CA PRO A 491 -27.68 26.18 -2.41
C PRO A 491 -28.75 25.37 -3.14
N ASP A 492 -29.47 26.02 -4.06
CA ASP A 492 -30.43 25.35 -4.96
C ASP A 492 -29.75 24.26 -5.80
N SER A 493 -28.45 24.37 -6.06
CA SER A 493 -27.67 23.40 -6.83
C SER A 493 -27.65 22.00 -6.21
N LEU A 494 -27.82 21.86 -4.88
CA LEU A 494 -27.93 20.57 -4.20
C LEU A 494 -29.17 19.77 -4.64
N THR A 495 -30.20 20.42 -5.19
CA THR A 495 -31.38 19.75 -5.77
C THR A 495 -31.03 18.85 -6.96
N ASN A 496 -29.87 19.08 -7.60
CA ASN A 496 -29.39 18.28 -8.72
C ASN A 496 -28.84 16.90 -8.30
N LEU A 497 -28.71 16.62 -7.00
CA LEU A 497 -28.22 15.35 -6.48
C LEU A 497 -29.34 14.31 -6.39
N LEU A 498 -29.76 13.79 -7.55
CA LEU A 498 -30.89 12.85 -7.66
C LEU A 498 -30.71 11.52 -6.92
N SER A 499 -29.46 11.14 -6.62
CA SER A 499 -29.12 9.93 -5.88
C SER A 499 -29.13 10.11 -4.35
N LEU A 500 -29.25 11.35 -3.87
CA LEU A 500 -29.09 11.70 -2.46
C LEU A 500 -30.23 11.14 -1.62
N ARG A 501 -29.88 10.41 -0.56
CA ARG A 501 -30.81 9.77 0.37
C ARG A 501 -30.74 10.37 1.76
N VAL A 502 -29.59 10.91 2.15
CA VAL A 502 -29.39 11.58 3.42
C VAL A 502 -28.61 12.86 3.21
N LEU A 503 -29.12 13.95 3.76
CA LEU A 503 -28.46 15.24 3.85
C LEU A 503 -28.55 15.72 5.30
N ASP A 504 -27.41 15.82 5.98
CA ASP A 504 -27.33 16.30 7.35
C ASP A 504 -26.62 17.66 7.40
N LEU A 505 -27.38 18.69 7.77
CA LEU A 505 -26.94 20.08 7.90
C LEU A 505 -27.07 20.60 9.34
N SER A 506 -27.39 19.72 10.30
CA SER A 506 -27.59 20.10 11.71
C SER A 506 -26.32 20.67 12.35
N GLY A 507 -26.45 21.47 13.41
CA GLY A 507 -25.32 22.10 14.09
C GLY A 507 -24.53 23.09 13.23
N ASN A 508 -25.19 23.90 12.39
CA ASN A 508 -24.57 24.96 11.57
C ASN A 508 -25.27 26.33 11.77
N HIS A 509 -24.74 27.38 11.15
CA HIS A 509 -25.27 28.75 11.17
C HIS A 509 -25.98 29.16 9.86
N LEU A 510 -26.64 28.20 9.21
CA LEU A 510 -27.34 28.41 7.94
C LEU A 510 -28.55 29.33 8.10
N ASP A 511 -28.83 30.15 7.09
CA ASP A 511 -29.98 31.06 7.03
C ASP A 511 -30.81 30.86 5.76
N GLY A 512 -31.94 31.56 5.64
CA GLY A 512 -32.84 31.42 4.49
C GLY A 512 -33.68 30.14 4.46
N PRO A 513 -34.59 30.02 3.47
CA PRO A 513 -35.42 28.83 3.31
C PRO A 513 -34.63 27.67 2.70
N ILE A 514 -35.01 26.44 3.05
CA ILE A 514 -34.50 25.24 2.37
C ILE A 514 -35.17 25.13 0.99
N PRO A 515 -34.42 24.83 -0.08
CA PRO A 515 -34.98 24.64 -1.42
C PRO A 515 -36.17 23.66 -1.43
N GLU A 516 -37.30 24.09 -2.00
CA GLU A 516 -38.57 23.34 -1.96
C GLU A 516 -38.44 21.91 -2.51
N ALA A 517 -37.60 21.71 -3.52
CA ALA A 517 -37.34 20.40 -4.10
C ALA A 517 -36.66 19.42 -3.11
N LEU A 518 -35.79 19.88 -2.20
CA LEU A 518 -35.20 19.04 -1.16
C LEU A 518 -36.25 18.66 -0.11
N CYS A 519 -37.15 19.58 0.20
CA CYS A 519 -38.25 19.36 1.14
C CYS A 519 -39.34 18.40 0.61
N MET A 520 -39.60 18.41 -0.69
CA MET A 520 -40.59 17.55 -1.32
C MET A 520 -40.04 16.16 -1.72
N ALA A 521 -38.73 15.96 -1.64
CA ALA A 521 -38.07 14.71 -2.00
C ALA A 521 -38.40 13.60 -0.99
N ARG A 522 -39.44 12.79 -1.28
CA ARG A 522 -39.91 11.68 -0.41
C ARG A 522 -38.86 10.61 -0.08
N SER A 523 -37.78 10.53 -0.87
CA SER A 523 -36.69 9.56 -0.67
C SER A 523 -35.49 10.15 0.09
N LEU A 524 -35.52 11.45 0.44
CA LEU A 524 -34.43 12.16 1.10
C LEU A 524 -34.74 12.32 2.60
N THR A 525 -33.82 11.89 3.45
CA THR A 525 -33.81 12.21 4.87
C THR A 525 -33.00 13.48 5.07
N LEU A 526 -33.68 14.59 5.32
CA LEU A 526 -33.06 15.87 5.60
C LEU A 526 -33.02 16.13 7.11
N ARG A 527 -31.83 16.47 7.63
CA ARG A 527 -31.63 16.86 9.03
C ARG A 527 -31.09 18.29 9.06
N TYR A 528 -31.74 19.15 9.85
CA TYR A 528 -31.39 20.57 10.01
C TYR A 528 -31.82 21.03 11.41
N ASP A 529 -31.25 22.14 11.90
CA ASP A 529 -31.61 22.68 13.22
C ASP A 529 -32.94 23.45 13.19
N THR A 530 -33.94 22.97 13.93
CA THR A 530 -35.32 23.51 13.96
C THR A 530 -35.49 24.76 14.82
N ILE A 531 -34.45 25.56 15.03
CA ILE A 531 -34.48 26.65 16.03
C ILE A 531 -35.53 27.73 15.68
N ASN A 532 -36.00 27.82 14.42
CA ASN A 532 -36.97 28.82 13.95
C ASN A 532 -38.25 28.26 13.26
N GLY A 533 -38.65 27.02 13.53
CA GLY A 533 -39.82 26.38 12.91
C GLY A 533 -39.43 25.29 11.92
N ASP A 534 -40.36 24.84 11.07
CA ASP A 534 -40.15 23.77 10.08
C ASP A 534 -39.71 24.32 8.71
N PRO A 535 -38.42 24.21 8.35
CA PRO A 535 -37.78 24.15 7.05
C PRO A 535 -38.64 24.24 5.82
N CYS A 536 -39.51 23.25 5.75
CA CYS A 536 -40.25 22.88 4.57
C CYS A 536 -41.62 23.55 4.49
N ASN A 537 -41.99 24.34 5.51
CA ASN A 537 -43.12 25.23 5.46
C ASN A 537 -42.62 26.62 5.07
N GLY A 538 -42.69 26.93 3.77
CA GLY A 538 -42.22 28.16 3.12
C GLY A 538 -42.85 29.49 3.57
N LYS A 539 -43.01 29.71 4.87
CA LYS A 539 -43.40 30.98 5.48
C LYS A 539 -42.16 31.61 6.09
N SER A 540 -41.54 32.52 5.33
CA SER A 540 -40.55 33.45 5.84
C SER A 540 -41.04 34.09 7.15
N PRO A 541 -40.24 34.13 8.23
CA PRO A 541 -40.57 34.96 9.37
C PRO A 541 -40.50 36.41 8.90
N HIS A 542 -41.64 37.09 9.02
CA HIS A 542 -41.75 38.53 8.76
C HIS A 542 -40.60 39.26 9.45
N LYS A 543 -39.80 40.00 8.68
CA LYS A 543 -38.88 41.02 9.19
C LYS A 543 -39.71 42.06 9.94
N GLU A 544 -39.82 41.94 11.25
CA GLU A 544 -40.13 43.08 12.10
C GLU A 544 -38.81 43.76 12.50
N ASN A 545 -38.64 44.97 11.98
CA ASN A 545 -37.60 45.90 12.37
C ASN A 545 -37.57 46.07 13.89
N THR A 546 -36.51 45.62 14.55
CA THR A 546 -36.24 46.04 15.94
C THR A 546 -34.85 46.68 16.01
N LEU A 547 -34.89 47.98 16.22
CA LEU A 547 -33.79 48.89 16.44
C LEU A 547 -32.99 48.50 17.71
N LEU A 548 -31.67 48.50 17.56
CA LEU A 548 -30.63 48.93 18.51
C LEU A 548 -31.09 49.34 19.93
N ILE A 549 -30.81 48.52 20.95
CA ILE A 549 -30.49 48.99 22.31
C ILE A 549 -29.31 48.19 22.86
N THR A 550 -28.14 48.83 22.84
CA THR A 550 -26.95 48.56 23.63
C THR A 550 -27.12 48.99 25.10
N VAL A 551 -26.39 48.31 26.00
CA VAL A 551 -26.01 48.68 27.37
C VAL A 551 -27.02 48.33 28.49
N VAL A 552 -26.81 47.19 29.18
CA VAL A 552 -26.61 47.02 30.64
C VAL A 552 -26.58 45.50 30.93
N ALA A 553 -25.42 44.85 30.89
CA ALA A 553 -25.24 43.51 31.50
C ALA A 553 -23.79 43.13 31.81
N VAL A 554 -22.82 44.03 31.58
CA VAL A 554 -21.40 43.77 31.84
C VAL A 554 -21.00 43.85 33.34
N PRO A 555 -21.66 44.60 34.25
CA PRO A 555 -21.19 44.67 35.64
C PRO A 555 -21.54 43.46 36.51
N VAL A 556 -22.55 42.67 36.14
CA VAL A 556 -23.11 41.62 37.03
C VAL A 556 -22.28 40.33 36.99
N VAL A 557 -21.68 40.02 35.85
CA VAL A 557 -20.91 38.78 35.65
C VAL A 557 -19.54 38.84 36.34
N ILE A 558 -18.92 40.02 36.41
CA ILE A 558 -17.58 40.19 37.01
C ILE A 558 -17.64 40.09 38.55
N MET A 559 -18.73 40.56 39.17
CA MET A 559 -18.92 40.43 40.62
C MET A 559 -19.24 38.99 41.06
N ALA A 560 -19.94 38.21 40.22
CA ALA A 560 -20.25 36.82 40.52
C ALA A 560 -19.00 35.92 40.46
N LEU A 561 -18.09 36.18 39.51
CA LEU A 561 -16.86 35.40 39.34
C LEU A 561 -15.83 35.66 40.46
N LEU A 562 -15.78 36.87 41.02
CA LEU A 562 -14.90 37.19 42.16
C LEU A 562 -15.40 36.61 43.49
N ALA A 563 -16.72 36.46 43.66
CA ALA A 563 -17.30 35.81 44.85
C ALA A 563 -17.11 34.29 44.83
N CYS A 564 -17.12 33.67 43.64
CA CYS A 564 -16.92 32.22 43.49
C CYS A 564 -15.47 31.80 43.75
N THR A 565 -14.47 32.63 43.42
CA THR A 565 -13.06 32.30 43.66
C THR A 565 -12.65 32.43 45.14
N LEU A 566 -13.25 33.36 45.89
CA LEU A 566 -13.02 33.52 47.33
C LEU A 566 -13.70 32.43 48.18
N THR A 567 -14.83 31.88 47.73
CA THR A 567 -15.55 30.80 48.44
C THR A 567 -14.87 29.44 48.27
N VAL A 568 -14.31 29.17 47.08
CA VAL A 568 -13.53 27.94 46.82
C VAL A 568 -12.18 27.96 47.55
N PHE A 569 -11.56 29.12 47.72
CA PHE A 569 -10.28 29.23 48.45
C PHE A 569 -10.43 29.02 49.97
N CYS A 570 -11.58 29.37 50.55
CA CYS A 570 -11.85 29.18 51.98
C CYS A 570 -12.26 27.75 52.35
N PHE A 571 -12.80 26.96 51.41
CA PHE A 571 -13.30 25.61 51.70
C PHE A 571 -12.25 24.49 51.64
N CYS A 572 -11.06 24.74 51.09
CA CYS A 572 -9.99 23.73 51.00
C CYS A 572 -9.11 23.61 52.26
N ARG A 573 -9.52 24.13 53.42
CA ARG A 573 -8.80 23.92 54.70
C ARG A 573 -9.75 23.54 55.85
N LYS A 574 -10.11 22.25 55.94
CA LYS A 574 -10.10 21.41 57.17
C LYS A 574 -11.01 20.18 57.03
N GLN A 575 -10.38 19.03 56.85
CA GLN A 575 -10.27 17.92 57.81
C GLN A 575 -11.53 17.33 58.51
N ASP A 576 -11.64 16.00 58.34
CA ASP A 576 -12.16 14.91 59.20
C ASP A 576 -13.66 14.49 59.23
N SER A 577 -13.87 13.27 58.69
CA SER A 577 -14.60 12.08 59.20
C SER A 577 -16.08 12.07 59.65
N VAL A 578 -16.90 11.26 58.93
CA VAL A 578 -17.88 10.18 59.35
C VAL A 578 -19.10 10.58 60.27
N PRO A 579 -20.31 9.93 60.28
CA PRO A 579 -21.20 9.34 59.26
C PRO A 579 -22.74 9.68 59.40
N SER A 580 -23.53 9.22 58.42
CA SER A 580 -24.89 8.59 58.53
C SER A 580 -26.19 9.40 58.73
N VAL A 581 -27.23 8.94 57.98
CA VAL A 581 -28.67 8.77 58.33
C VAL A 581 -29.72 9.60 57.55
N LEU A 582 -30.64 8.85 56.87
CA LEU A 582 -32.06 9.10 56.50
C LEU A 582 -32.36 10.10 55.34
N LEU A 583 -33.33 9.96 54.41
CA LEU A 583 -34.55 9.15 54.16
C LEU A 583 -34.47 8.65 52.68
N GLY A 584 -35.05 7.54 52.20
CA GLY A 584 -36.32 6.90 52.55
C GLY A 584 -37.35 7.13 51.43
N CYS A 585 -37.58 6.14 50.57
CA CYS A 585 -38.85 5.92 49.87
C CYS A 585 -39.11 4.41 49.77
N VAL A 586 -40.33 4.04 50.13
CA VAL A 586 -40.89 2.70 50.30
C VAL A 586 -41.78 2.40 49.09
N ASP A 587 -41.77 1.17 48.58
CA ASP A 587 -42.98 0.33 48.38
C ASP A 587 -42.62 -1.13 48.05
N LEU A 588 -43.35 -2.04 48.72
CA LEU A 588 -43.26 -3.53 48.81
C LEU A 588 -44.46 -4.17 48.06
N PRO A 589 -44.74 -5.50 48.08
CA PRO A 589 -43.93 -6.74 48.22
C PRO A 589 -44.28 -7.85 47.16
N GLY A 590 -43.39 -8.79 46.81
CA GLY A 590 -43.32 -10.17 47.36
C GLY A 590 -43.59 -11.27 46.27
N PRO A 591 -43.32 -12.59 46.47
CA PRO A 591 -42.67 -13.27 47.59
C PRO A 591 -41.43 -14.11 47.21
N LYS A 592 -40.69 -14.53 48.24
CA LYS A 592 -39.55 -15.46 48.20
C LYS A 592 -40.04 -16.91 48.19
N SER A 593 -39.35 -17.78 47.46
CA SER A 593 -39.13 -19.16 47.88
C SER A 593 -37.71 -19.57 47.55
N GLN A 594 -37.03 -20.02 48.60
CA GLN A 594 -35.66 -20.47 48.69
C GLN A 594 -35.69 -22.00 48.58
N GLU A 595 -35.04 -22.58 47.56
CA GLU A 595 -34.61 -23.98 47.62
C GLU A 595 -33.22 -24.11 47.00
N ASN A 596 -32.41 -24.91 47.69
CA ASN A 596 -30.99 -25.11 47.47
C ASN A 596 -30.77 -26.59 47.12
N CYS A 597 -29.74 -26.82 46.31
CA CYS A 597 -28.98 -28.06 46.13
C CYS A 597 -29.37 -29.06 45.00
N LYS A 598 -28.37 -29.13 44.08
CA LYS A 598 -27.79 -30.29 43.40
C LYS A 598 -28.29 -30.65 42.00
N GLY A 599 -27.44 -30.26 41.05
CA GLY A 599 -26.91 -31.16 40.04
C GLY A 599 -27.74 -31.23 38.77
N HIS A 600 -27.42 -30.36 37.83
CA HIS A 600 -27.01 -30.66 36.46
C HIS A 600 -26.61 -29.32 35.85
N ILE A 601 -25.38 -29.21 35.34
CA ILE A 601 -24.92 -28.03 34.62
C ILE A 601 -25.79 -27.93 33.36
N HIS A 602 -26.84 -27.12 33.44
CA HIS A 602 -27.53 -26.62 32.26
C HIS A 602 -26.71 -25.43 31.74
N THR A 603 -25.94 -25.72 30.71
CA THR A 603 -25.34 -24.73 29.80
C THR A 603 -26.47 -23.89 29.20
N SER A 604 -26.56 -22.61 29.58
CA SER A 604 -27.41 -21.60 28.95
C SER A 604 -26.75 -20.25 29.15
N ASP A 605 -26.39 -19.62 28.03
CA ASP A 605 -25.93 -18.24 27.86
C ASP A 605 -24.60 -17.87 28.54
N SER A 606 -23.58 -17.61 27.71
CA SER A 606 -22.27 -17.09 28.15
C SER A 606 -22.47 -15.92 29.12
N ARG A 607 -22.00 -16.09 30.35
CA ARG A 607 -22.26 -15.14 31.43
C ARG A 607 -21.44 -13.86 31.21
N GLU A 608 -22.10 -12.72 31.31
CA GLU A 608 -21.42 -11.41 31.38
C GLU A 608 -20.78 -11.23 32.76
N PHE A 609 -19.48 -10.91 32.78
CA PHE A 609 -18.70 -10.65 33.98
C PHE A 609 -18.42 -9.16 34.11
N THR A 610 -18.43 -8.66 35.35
CA THR A 610 -18.00 -7.29 35.65
C THR A 610 -16.48 -7.20 35.79
N TYR A 611 -15.90 -6.01 35.55
CA TYR A 611 -14.45 -5.82 35.71
C TYR A 611 -13.97 -6.14 37.15
N VAL A 612 -14.80 -5.86 38.16
CA VAL A 612 -14.51 -6.20 39.56
C VAL A 612 -14.43 -7.71 39.76
N GLU A 613 -15.29 -8.48 39.10
CA GLU A 613 -15.20 -9.94 39.13
C GLU A 613 -13.94 -10.44 38.42
N LEU A 614 -13.52 -9.83 37.31
CA LEU A 614 -12.27 -10.18 36.62
C LEU A 614 -11.03 -9.98 37.51
N VAL A 615 -10.96 -8.85 38.21
CA VAL A 615 -9.88 -8.56 39.17
C VAL A 615 -9.87 -9.62 40.29
N ALA A 616 -11.05 -10.04 40.75
CA ALA A 616 -11.16 -11.06 41.81
C ALA A 616 -10.73 -12.45 41.33
N ILE A 617 -11.19 -12.91 40.16
CA ILE A 617 -10.89 -14.27 39.66
C ILE A 617 -9.44 -14.42 39.21
N THR A 618 -8.79 -13.34 38.75
CA THR A 618 -7.38 -13.36 38.30
C THR A 618 -6.37 -13.01 39.40
N ASN A 619 -6.85 -12.81 40.63
CA ASN A 619 -6.03 -12.33 41.75
C ASN A 619 -5.23 -11.08 41.34
N ASN A 620 -5.94 -10.04 40.91
CA ASN A 620 -5.40 -8.78 40.42
C ASN A 620 -4.42 -8.94 39.24
N PHE A 621 -4.78 -9.79 38.27
CA PHE A 621 -4.00 -10.08 37.05
C PHE A 621 -2.55 -10.54 37.34
N SER A 622 -2.34 -11.28 38.43
CA SER A 622 -1.00 -11.63 38.93
C SER A 622 -0.25 -12.68 38.09
N ALA A 623 -0.97 -13.54 37.37
CA ALA A 623 -0.39 -14.66 36.62
C ALA A 623 -0.68 -14.52 35.11
N CYS A 624 0.20 -13.85 34.38
CA CYS A 624 0.17 -13.79 32.92
C CYS A 624 0.66 -15.14 32.35
N ILE A 625 -0.17 -15.80 31.53
CA ILE A 625 0.09 -17.11 30.94
C ILE A 625 0.37 -17.05 29.44
N GLY A 626 0.19 -15.88 28.82
CA GLY A 626 0.51 -15.65 27.41
C GLY A 626 0.29 -14.20 27.01
N GLU A 627 1.00 -13.74 25.99
CA GLU A 627 0.83 -12.42 25.41
C GLU A 627 0.69 -12.60 23.90
N GLY A 628 -0.51 -12.31 23.36
CA GLY A 628 -0.82 -12.44 21.94
C GLY A 628 -0.98 -11.08 21.26
N GLY A 629 -1.25 -11.08 19.95
CA GLY A 629 -1.50 -9.86 19.17
C GLY A 629 -2.71 -9.03 19.63
N TYR A 630 -3.55 -9.59 20.50
CA TYR A 630 -4.80 -9.00 20.97
C TYR A 630 -4.77 -8.56 22.44
N GLY A 631 -3.64 -8.79 23.13
CA GLY A 631 -3.43 -8.42 24.53
C GLY A 631 -3.03 -9.61 25.42
N PRO A 632 -2.78 -9.34 26.72
CA PRO A 632 -2.33 -10.33 27.67
C PRO A 632 -3.44 -11.29 28.12
N VAL A 633 -3.07 -12.55 28.32
CA VAL A 633 -3.94 -13.62 28.84
C VAL A 633 -3.50 -13.98 30.25
N PHE A 634 -4.45 -13.97 31.19
CA PHE A 634 -4.20 -14.25 32.60
C PHE A 634 -4.88 -15.54 33.03
N HIS A 635 -4.25 -16.25 33.95
CA HIS A 635 -4.87 -17.37 34.65
C HIS A 635 -5.86 -16.86 35.70
N GLY A 636 -7.03 -17.48 35.80
CA GLY A 636 -8.02 -17.17 36.82
C GLY A 636 -8.73 -18.40 37.36
N GLN A 637 -9.42 -18.21 38.49
CA GLN A 637 -10.23 -19.24 39.14
C GLN A 637 -11.61 -18.67 39.50
N LEU A 638 -12.68 -19.31 39.02
CA LEU A 638 -14.05 -18.97 39.38
C LEU A 638 -14.37 -19.41 40.82
N LYS A 639 -15.43 -18.86 41.42
CA LYS A 639 -15.85 -19.14 42.80
C LYS A 639 -16.17 -20.62 43.07
N ASP A 640 -16.52 -21.37 42.03
CA ASP A 640 -16.79 -22.80 42.08
C ASP A 640 -15.53 -23.68 41.95
N GLY A 641 -14.36 -23.06 41.78
CA GLY A 641 -13.06 -23.71 41.63
C GLY A 641 -12.62 -23.91 40.18
N THR A 642 -13.49 -23.65 39.20
CA THR A 642 -13.18 -23.81 37.77
C THR A 642 -12.02 -22.92 37.33
N GLN A 643 -11.00 -23.51 36.72
CA GLN A 643 -9.86 -22.75 36.16
C GLN A 643 -10.25 -22.14 34.81
N VAL A 644 -9.89 -20.88 34.60
CA VAL A 644 -10.21 -20.12 33.39
C VAL A 644 -9.00 -19.34 32.87
N ALA A 645 -9.01 -19.05 31.58
CA ALA A 645 -8.08 -18.12 30.94
C ALA A 645 -8.81 -16.82 30.58
N VAL A 646 -8.33 -15.69 31.10
CA VAL A 646 -8.92 -14.36 30.90
C VAL A 646 -8.06 -13.58 29.91
N LYS A 647 -8.51 -13.47 28.67
CA LYS A 647 -7.86 -12.68 27.60
C LYS A 647 -8.36 -11.24 27.69
N MET A 648 -7.46 -10.32 28.06
CA MET A 648 -7.75 -8.89 28.14
C MET A 648 -7.43 -8.23 26.81
N HIS A 649 -8.33 -7.38 26.29
CA HIS A 649 -8.00 -6.55 25.14
C HIS A 649 -7.11 -5.37 25.55
N SER A 650 -6.04 -5.13 24.79
CA SER A 650 -5.13 -4.01 25.07
C SER A 650 -5.78 -2.65 24.71
N PRO A 651 -5.74 -1.62 25.60
CA PRO A 651 -6.25 -0.27 25.32
C PRO A 651 -5.60 0.43 24.12
N THR A 652 -4.37 0.04 23.73
CA THR A 652 -3.68 0.57 22.53
C THR A 652 -4.29 0.07 21.21
N SER A 653 -5.19 -0.91 21.28
CA SER A 653 -5.93 -1.48 20.14
C SER A 653 -7.28 -0.79 19.92
N ALA A 654 -7.54 0.35 20.58
CA ALA A 654 -8.75 1.16 20.43
C ALA A 654 -8.86 1.91 19.09
N THR A 655 -8.22 1.38 18.04
CA THR A 655 -8.63 1.63 16.65
C THR A 655 -9.77 0.64 16.35
N GLY A 656 -10.78 1.01 15.58
CA GLY A 656 -12.04 0.25 15.44
C GLY A 656 -11.95 -1.28 15.17
N LYS A 657 -10.80 -1.80 14.73
CA LYS A 657 -10.53 -3.24 14.56
C LYS A 657 -10.67 -4.09 15.83
N GLY A 658 -10.21 -3.63 16.99
CA GLY A 658 -10.20 -4.46 18.20
C GLY A 658 -11.60 -4.82 18.73
N MET A 659 -12.58 -3.93 18.51
CA MET A 659 -13.99 -4.17 18.85
C MET A 659 -14.65 -5.13 17.85
N GLU A 660 -14.35 -5.02 16.56
CA GLU A 660 -14.88 -5.95 15.54
C GLU A 660 -14.43 -7.39 15.79
N GLU A 661 -13.18 -7.58 16.17
CA GLU A 661 -12.61 -8.90 16.49
C GLU A 661 -13.21 -9.47 17.78
N PHE A 662 -13.39 -8.65 18.81
CA PHE A 662 -14.10 -9.03 20.03
C PHE A 662 -15.53 -9.49 19.73
N LEU A 663 -16.29 -8.71 18.96
CA LEU A 663 -17.67 -9.05 18.58
C LEU A 663 -17.73 -10.29 17.68
N ALA A 664 -16.77 -10.49 16.77
CA ALA A 664 -16.68 -11.68 15.93
C ALA A 664 -16.41 -12.95 16.76
N GLU A 665 -15.51 -12.86 17.76
CA GLU A 665 -15.18 -13.98 18.64
C GLU A 665 -16.35 -14.34 19.57
N VAL A 666 -17.02 -13.34 20.17
CA VAL A 666 -18.26 -13.56 20.95
C VAL A 666 -19.36 -14.15 20.07
N GLY A 667 -19.60 -13.61 18.88
CA GLY A 667 -20.65 -14.09 17.97
C GLY A 667 -20.42 -15.52 17.48
N SER A 668 -19.17 -15.90 17.22
CA SER A 668 -18.83 -17.24 16.75
C SER A 668 -18.88 -18.26 17.90
N LEU A 669 -18.27 -17.98 19.04
CA LEU A 669 -18.14 -18.95 20.14
C LEU A 669 -19.40 -19.11 21.00
N THR A 670 -20.32 -18.15 20.99
CA THR A 670 -21.66 -18.34 21.58
C THR A 670 -22.52 -19.30 20.77
N THR A 671 -22.24 -19.45 19.46
CA THR A 671 -23.06 -20.27 18.55
C THR A 671 -22.46 -21.65 18.27
N VAL A 672 -21.15 -21.86 18.46
CA VAL A 672 -20.48 -23.14 18.19
C VAL A 672 -20.05 -23.87 19.46
N HIS A 673 -20.44 -25.15 19.56
CA HIS A 673 -20.05 -26.02 20.67
C HIS A 673 -19.55 -27.36 20.11
N HIS A 674 -18.26 -27.64 20.28
CA HIS A 674 -17.66 -28.87 19.77
C HIS A 674 -16.47 -29.30 20.63
N ARG A 675 -16.22 -30.62 20.72
CA ARG A 675 -15.18 -31.20 21.60
C ARG A 675 -13.77 -30.68 21.31
N TYR A 676 -13.49 -30.32 20.07
CA TYR A 676 -12.18 -29.85 19.60
C TYR A 676 -12.13 -28.34 19.33
N LEU A 677 -13.05 -27.56 19.91
CA LEU A 677 -13.02 -26.10 19.92
C LEU A 677 -12.96 -25.61 21.37
N VAL A 678 -12.21 -24.53 21.62
CA VAL A 678 -12.13 -23.93 22.96
C VAL A 678 -13.47 -23.29 23.32
N VAL A 679 -13.96 -23.59 24.52
CA VAL A 679 -15.25 -23.10 25.01
C VAL A 679 -15.09 -21.70 25.62
N LEU A 680 -15.94 -20.78 25.16
CA LEU A 680 -16.12 -19.46 25.78
C LEU A 680 -17.03 -19.59 27.01
N VAL A 681 -16.47 -19.35 28.19
CA VAL A 681 -17.17 -19.38 29.48
C VAL A 681 -17.97 -18.09 29.70
N GLY A 682 -17.45 -16.95 29.24
CA GLY A 682 -18.12 -15.66 29.33
C GLY A 682 -17.30 -14.52 28.73
N TYR A 683 -17.83 -13.29 28.85
CA TYR A 683 -17.17 -12.09 28.36
C TYR A 683 -17.41 -10.91 29.33
N CYS A 684 -16.64 -9.84 29.17
CA CYS A 684 -16.79 -8.60 29.92
C CYS A 684 -16.76 -7.41 28.96
N THR A 685 -17.73 -6.51 29.13
CA THR A 685 -17.91 -5.28 28.35
C THR A 685 -17.94 -4.01 29.22
N ASP A 686 -17.41 -4.09 30.44
CA ASP A 686 -17.45 -3.00 31.41
C ASP A 686 -16.53 -1.83 31.00
N LYS A 687 -17.11 -0.67 30.65
CA LYS A 687 -16.42 0.57 30.25
C LYS A 687 -15.46 0.36 29.06
N ASP A 688 -14.16 0.56 29.26
CA ASP A 688 -13.06 0.38 28.30
C ASP A 688 -12.29 -0.94 28.51
N HIS A 689 -12.83 -1.86 29.31
CA HIS A 689 -12.17 -3.12 29.67
C HIS A 689 -12.89 -4.32 29.02
N LEU A 690 -12.59 -4.55 27.75
CA LEU A 690 -13.08 -5.74 27.02
C LEU A 690 -12.25 -6.97 27.41
N ALA A 691 -12.92 -8.06 27.78
CA ALA A 691 -12.24 -9.32 28.08
C ALA A 691 -13.07 -10.55 27.68
N LEU A 692 -12.38 -11.62 27.31
CA LEU A 692 -12.96 -12.92 26.97
C LEU A 692 -12.45 -13.97 27.95
N ILE A 693 -13.36 -14.80 28.48
CA ILE A 693 -13.07 -15.80 29.49
C ILE A 693 -13.26 -17.18 28.87
N TYR A 694 -12.18 -17.94 28.78
CA TYR A 694 -12.13 -19.28 28.21
C TYR A 694 -11.91 -20.35 29.28
N GLU A 695 -12.20 -21.60 28.94
CA GLU A 695 -11.65 -22.74 29.69
C GLU A 695 -10.12 -22.69 29.71
N TYR A 696 -9.50 -23.02 30.85
CA TYR A 696 -8.04 -23.02 30.95
C TYR A 696 -7.43 -24.25 30.26
N MET A 697 -6.42 -24.02 29.41
CA MET A 697 -5.69 -25.04 28.66
C MET A 697 -4.27 -25.20 29.23
N PRO A 698 -4.03 -26.17 30.13
CA PRO A 698 -2.81 -26.24 30.95
C PRO A 698 -1.55 -26.61 30.19
N ASN A 699 -1.67 -27.30 29.04
CA ASN A 699 -0.52 -27.79 28.28
C ASN A 699 -0.07 -26.80 27.18
N GLY A 700 -0.64 -25.59 27.16
CA GLY A 700 -0.25 -24.52 26.25
C GLY A 700 -0.59 -24.80 24.78
N SER A 701 0.15 -24.15 23.87
CA SER A 701 -0.06 -24.27 22.43
C SER A 701 0.66 -25.47 21.82
N LEU A 702 0.16 -25.98 20.70
CA LEU A 702 0.83 -27.01 19.90
C LEU A 702 2.23 -26.54 19.46
N TYR A 703 2.38 -25.27 19.09
CA TYR A 703 3.67 -24.69 18.71
C TYR A 703 4.73 -24.86 19.81
N ASP A 704 4.41 -24.54 21.07
CA ASP A 704 5.35 -24.65 22.18
C ASP A 704 5.80 -26.10 22.44
N ASN A 705 4.87 -27.04 22.25
CA ASN A 705 5.10 -28.47 22.40
C ASN A 705 5.91 -29.06 21.24
N ILE A 706 5.73 -28.55 20.01
CA ILE A 706 6.57 -28.92 18.86
C ILE A 706 7.96 -28.31 19.03
N GLN A 707 8.12 -27.05 19.45
CA GLN A 707 9.44 -26.42 19.56
C GLN A 707 10.26 -26.90 20.77
N GLY A 708 9.64 -27.60 21.72
CA GLY A 708 10.33 -28.13 22.90
C GLY A 708 10.78 -27.05 23.89
N ARG A 709 10.07 -25.91 23.92
CA ARG A 709 10.38 -24.76 24.80
C ARG A 709 10.03 -25.02 26.27
N ASN A 710 9.15 -25.97 26.54
CA ASN A 710 8.79 -26.37 27.89
C ASN A 710 9.67 -27.54 28.36
N ALA A 711 10.68 -27.25 29.19
CA ALA A 711 11.57 -28.25 29.81
C ALA A 711 10.84 -29.29 30.69
N ILE A 712 9.56 -29.09 30.97
CA ILE A 712 8.71 -29.93 31.84
C ILE A 712 7.86 -30.92 31.02
N VAL A 713 7.60 -30.65 29.74
CA VAL A 713 6.71 -31.49 28.91
C VAL A 713 7.56 -32.41 28.04
N GLN A 714 7.27 -33.70 28.14
CA GLN A 714 7.85 -34.77 27.33
C GLN A 714 7.69 -34.42 25.84
N THR A 715 8.77 -34.50 25.06
CA THR A 715 8.73 -34.27 23.61
C THR A 715 7.65 -35.14 22.95
N LEU A 716 6.72 -34.54 22.23
CA LEU A 716 5.60 -35.27 21.60
C LEU A 716 6.11 -36.30 20.58
N GLY A 717 5.78 -37.57 20.83
CA GLY A 717 6.01 -38.66 19.89
C GLY A 717 5.09 -38.55 18.66
N TRP A 718 5.40 -39.30 17.60
CA TRP A 718 4.66 -39.22 16.34
C TRP A 718 3.18 -39.58 16.51
N ARG A 719 2.86 -40.60 17.32
CA ARG A 719 1.47 -40.99 17.60
C ARG A 719 0.65 -39.84 18.19
N ASP A 720 1.21 -39.09 19.14
CA ASP A 720 0.53 -37.97 19.79
C ASP A 720 0.36 -36.80 18.81
N ARG A 721 1.39 -36.52 18.01
CA ARG A 721 1.35 -35.53 16.92
C ARG A 721 0.27 -35.82 15.89
N ALA A 722 0.18 -37.07 15.42
CA ALA A 722 -0.84 -37.51 14.47
C ALA A 722 -2.25 -37.46 15.07
N ARG A 723 -2.41 -37.81 16.35
CA ARG A 723 -3.68 -37.67 17.08
C ARG A 723 -4.10 -36.19 17.18
N ILE A 724 -3.21 -35.30 17.60
CA ILE A 724 -3.48 -33.86 17.70
C ILE A 724 -3.87 -33.27 16.33
N ALA A 725 -3.16 -33.66 15.26
CA ALA A 725 -3.52 -33.26 13.90
C ALA A 725 -4.95 -33.69 13.55
N LEU A 726 -5.30 -34.94 13.84
CA LEU A 726 -6.64 -35.48 13.59
C LEU A 726 -7.72 -34.72 14.38
N GLU A 727 -7.49 -34.47 15.66
CA GLU A 727 -8.43 -33.75 16.54
C GLU A 727 -8.66 -32.31 16.05
N ALA A 728 -7.59 -31.59 15.67
CA ALA A 728 -7.69 -30.27 15.07
C ALA A 728 -8.42 -30.30 13.72
N ALA A 729 -8.13 -31.28 12.86
CA ALA A 729 -8.84 -31.45 11.59
C ALA A 729 -10.35 -31.67 11.79
N GLN A 730 -10.75 -32.44 12.82
CA GLN A 730 -12.16 -32.66 13.16
C GLN A 730 -12.83 -31.39 13.70
N GLY A 731 -12.11 -30.56 14.47
CA GLY A 731 -12.60 -29.25 14.88
C GLY A 731 -12.88 -28.32 13.70
N LEU A 732 -11.97 -28.31 12.72
CA LEU A 732 -12.10 -27.47 11.53
C LEU A 732 -13.16 -27.99 10.54
N ASP A 733 -13.26 -29.31 10.37
CA ASP A 733 -14.32 -29.95 9.57
C ASP A 733 -15.71 -29.61 10.12
N TYR A 734 -15.86 -29.57 11.45
CA TYR A 734 -17.09 -29.12 12.09
C TYR A 734 -17.43 -27.66 11.76
N LEU A 735 -16.46 -26.73 11.75
CA LEU A 735 -16.69 -25.35 11.37
C LEU A 735 -17.13 -25.21 9.90
N HIS A 736 -16.56 -26.01 9.00
CA HIS A 736 -16.84 -25.93 7.56
C HIS A 736 -18.14 -26.64 7.16
N THR A 737 -18.47 -27.76 7.79
CA THR A 737 -19.56 -28.66 7.34
C THR A 737 -20.59 -28.98 8.42
N GLY A 738 -20.22 -28.87 9.69
CA GLY A 738 -21.09 -29.17 10.84
C GLY A 738 -21.98 -28.01 11.28
N CYS A 739 -21.59 -26.77 10.97
CA CYS A 739 -22.38 -25.56 11.24
C CYS A 739 -23.45 -25.31 10.16
N VAL A 740 -24.55 -24.64 10.54
CA VAL A 740 -25.66 -24.30 9.61
C VAL A 740 -25.17 -23.49 8.41
N LEU A 741 -24.25 -22.56 8.66
CA LEU A 741 -23.50 -21.83 7.65
C LEU A 741 -22.02 -22.07 7.94
N PRO A 742 -21.19 -22.32 6.92
CA PRO A 742 -19.77 -22.55 7.16
C PRO A 742 -19.13 -21.35 7.87
N ILE A 743 -18.23 -21.62 8.80
CA ILE A 743 -17.43 -20.64 9.51
C ILE A 743 -15.97 -20.83 9.08
N ILE A 744 -15.37 -19.77 8.54
CA ILE A 744 -13.97 -19.75 8.13
C ILE A 744 -13.15 -19.13 9.27
N HIS A 745 -12.16 -19.86 9.78
CA HIS A 745 -11.35 -19.47 10.93
C HIS A 745 -10.40 -18.31 10.59
N ARG A 746 -9.77 -18.35 9.41
CA ARG A 746 -8.92 -17.31 8.81
C ARG A 746 -7.56 -17.05 9.48
N ASP A 747 -7.38 -17.43 10.74
CA ASP A 747 -6.07 -17.38 11.44
C ASP A 747 -5.66 -18.72 12.06
N LEU A 748 -5.78 -19.80 11.29
CA LEU A 748 -5.41 -21.14 11.77
C LEU A 748 -3.88 -21.34 11.72
N LYS A 749 -3.28 -21.59 12.88
CA LYS A 749 -1.83 -21.79 13.06
C LYS A 749 -1.54 -22.66 14.27
N ALA A 750 -0.33 -23.20 14.38
CA ALA A 750 0.05 -24.06 15.52
C ALA A 750 -0.07 -23.37 16.90
N HIS A 751 0.03 -22.03 16.96
CA HIS A 751 -0.17 -21.25 18.18
C HIS A 751 -1.64 -21.23 18.65
N ASN A 752 -2.59 -21.38 17.71
CA ASN A 752 -4.02 -21.30 17.95
C ASN A 752 -4.66 -22.70 18.13
N ILE A 753 -3.84 -23.74 18.30
CA ILE A 753 -4.28 -25.09 18.67
C ILE A 753 -3.75 -25.35 20.08
N LEU A 754 -4.64 -25.33 21.07
CA LEU A 754 -4.31 -25.47 22.48
C LEU A 754 -4.52 -26.90 22.98
N LEU A 755 -3.75 -27.31 23.98
CA LEU A 755 -3.77 -28.66 24.54
C LEU A 755 -4.38 -28.67 25.95
N GLY A 756 -5.46 -29.43 26.12
CA GLY A 756 -6.17 -29.59 27.39
C GLY A 756 -5.45 -30.53 28.35
N HIS A 757 -6.00 -30.75 29.55
CA HIS A 757 -5.43 -31.65 30.58
C HIS A 757 -5.09 -33.05 30.05
N ASP A 758 -5.92 -33.60 29.17
CA ASP A 758 -5.75 -34.94 28.59
C ASP A 758 -4.96 -34.95 27.28
N MET A 759 -4.22 -33.88 26.97
CA MET A 759 -3.53 -33.69 25.68
C MET A 759 -4.46 -33.68 24.46
N VAL A 760 -5.74 -33.39 24.69
CA VAL A 760 -6.75 -33.19 23.64
C VAL A 760 -6.55 -31.81 23.01
N ALA A 761 -6.47 -31.77 21.69
CA ALA A 761 -6.31 -30.55 20.92
C ALA A 761 -7.64 -29.80 20.75
N LYS A 762 -7.61 -28.48 20.94
CA LYS A 762 -8.74 -27.59 20.68
C LYS A 762 -8.31 -26.35 19.92
N ILE A 763 -9.08 -25.97 18.90
CA ILE A 763 -8.85 -24.73 18.14
C ILE A 763 -9.36 -23.52 18.95
N SER A 764 -8.58 -22.45 18.98
CA SER A 764 -8.87 -21.19 19.67
C SER A 764 -8.65 -19.98 18.75
N ASP A 765 -9.02 -18.78 19.25
CA ASP A 765 -8.75 -17.48 18.62
C ASP A 765 -9.59 -17.20 17.35
N PHE A 766 -10.88 -16.98 17.58
CA PHE A 766 -11.88 -16.76 16.53
C PHE A 766 -12.05 -15.28 16.16
N GLY A 767 -11.16 -14.40 16.62
CA GLY A 767 -11.25 -12.94 16.41
C GLY A 767 -11.30 -12.53 14.93
N LEU A 768 -10.68 -13.29 14.04
CA LEU A 768 -10.70 -13.03 12.59
C LEU A 768 -11.73 -13.84 11.81
N SER A 769 -12.48 -14.71 12.48
CA SER A 769 -13.39 -15.65 11.84
C SER A 769 -14.55 -14.95 11.11
N LYS A 770 -15.05 -15.57 10.04
CA LYS A 770 -16.17 -15.09 9.24
C LYS A 770 -17.11 -16.23 8.87
N SER A 771 -18.40 -16.01 9.03
CA SER A 771 -19.44 -16.94 8.60
C SER A 771 -20.01 -16.55 7.24
N TYR A 772 -20.45 -17.55 6.47
CA TYR A 772 -21.27 -17.31 5.29
C TYR A 772 -22.61 -16.70 5.71
N ILE A 773 -23.20 -15.86 4.85
CA ILE A 773 -24.48 -15.19 5.11
C ILE A 773 -25.65 -16.08 4.68
N ASN A 774 -25.44 -16.93 3.67
CA ASN A 774 -26.42 -17.90 3.18
C ASN A 774 -25.75 -19.08 2.46
N VAL A 775 -26.51 -20.15 2.23
CA VAL A 775 -26.03 -21.42 1.64
C VAL A 775 -25.62 -21.29 0.17
N ALA A 776 -26.11 -20.29 -0.56
CA ALA A 776 -25.80 -20.09 -1.98
C ALA A 776 -24.48 -19.33 -2.23
N GLN A 777 -23.89 -18.76 -1.17
CA GLN A 777 -22.67 -17.99 -1.27
C GLN A 777 -21.47 -18.93 -1.50
N SER A 778 -20.67 -18.64 -2.53
CA SER A 778 -19.49 -19.45 -2.89
C SER A 778 -18.19 -19.00 -2.21
N HIS A 779 -18.11 -17.72 -1.83
CA HIS A 779 -16.94 -17.11 -1.18
C HIS A 779 -17.35 -15.85 -0.40
N ILE A 780 -16.48 -15.39 0.50
CA ILE A 780 -16.60 -14.14 1.23
C ILE A 780 -15.55 -13.17 0.67
N SER A 781 -15.97 -12.04 0.10
CA SER A 781 -15.03 -11.01 -0.39
C SER A 781 -14.59 -10.12 0.77
N VAL A 782 -13.33 -10.21 1.16
CA VAL A 782 -12.78 -9.51 2.32
C VAL A 782 -11.27 -9.34 2.17
N THR A 783 -10.72 -8.21 2.62
CA THR A 783 -9.26 -7.95 2.63
C THR A 783 -8.51 -9.11 3.28
N ALA A 784 -7.36 -9.50 2.74
CA ALA A 784 -6.52 -10.54 3.34
C ALA A 784 -6.15 -10.19 4.80
N ALA A 785 -6.42 -11.12 5.72
CA ALA A 785 -5.92 -11.05 7.09
C ALA A 785 -5.61 -12.46 7.60
N GLY A 786 -4.67 -12.57 8.53
CA GLY A 786 -4.15 -13.83 9.06
C GLY A 786 -2.67 -13.70 9.39
N THR A 787 -2.06 -14.77 9.89
CA THR A 787 -0.64 -14.79 10.24
C THR A 787 0.24 -15.13 9.04
N LEU A 788 1.27 -14.31 8.78
CA LEU A 788 2.25 -14.53 7.71
C LEU A 788 2.85 -15.95 7.77
N GLY A 789 2.91 -16.63 6.62
CA GLY A 789 3.31 -18.04 6.50
C GLY A 789 2.15 -19.04 6.55
N TYR A 790 0.95 -18.63 7.00
CA TYR A 790 -0.25 -19.48 6.99
C TYR A 790 -1.34 -18.99 6.01
N ILE A 791 -1.20 -17.76 5.51
CA ILE A 791 -2.18 -17.14 4.61
C ILE A 791 -2.17 -17.86 3.27
N ASP A 792 -3.36 -18.26 2.83
CA ASP A 792 -3.62 -18.77 1.49
C ASP A 792 -3.21 -17.74 0.40
N PRO A 793 -2.26 -18.06 -0.51
CA PRO A 793 -1.81 -17.15 -1.56
C PRO A 793 -2.94 -16.70 -2.49
N GLU A 794 -3.87 -17.59 -2.84
CA GLU A 794 -5.01 -17.25 -3.71
C GLU A 794 -5.95 -16.27 -3.01
N TYR A 795 -6.24 -16.49 -1.72
CA TYR A 795 -7.00 -15.54 -0.91
C TYR A 795 -6.27 -14.19 -0.79
N CYS A 796 -4.95 -14.21 -0.62
CA CYS A 796 -4.15 -13.01 -0.49
C CYS A 796 -4.21 -12.12 -1.75
N VAL A 797 -4.20 -12.73 -2.94
CA VAL A 797 -4.23 -12.03 -4.24
C VAL A 797 -5.65 -11.68 -4.66
N SER A 798 -6.60 -12.60 -4.50
CA SER A 798 -7.97 -12.45 -5.02
C SER A 798 -8.93 -11.75 -4.06
N GLY A 799 -8.61 -11.68 -2.77
CA GLY A 799 -9.54 -11.25 -1.72
C GLY A 799 -10.74 -12.18 -1.50
N ARG A 800 -10.76 -13.37 -2.14
CA ARG A 800 -11.86 -14.35 -2.05
C ARG A 800 -11.58 -15.35 -0.94
N LEU A 801 -12.15 -15.13 0.23
CA LEU A 801 -12.05 -16.04 1.36
C LEU A 801 -13.01 -17.22 1.20
N THR A 802 -12.50 -18.45 1.32
CA THR A 802 -13.29 -19.69 1.24
C THR A 802 -12.86 -20.67 2.32
N THR A 803 -13.62 -21.75 2.52
CA THR A 803 -13.20 -22.86 3.40
C THR A 803 -11.86 -23.47 2.95
N SER A 804 -11.55 -23.45 1.64
CA SER A 804 -10.25 -23.88 1.10
C SER A 804 -9.08 -23.01 1.56
N SER A 805 -9.32 -21.80 2.06
CA SER A 805 -8.27 -20.96 2.64
C SER A 805 -7.80 -21.49 4.00
N ASP A 806 -8.73 -21.93 4.85
CA ASP A 806 -8.39 -22.62 6.10
C ASP A 806 -7.70 -23.98 5.84
N VAL A 807 -8.09 -24.69 4.77
CA VAL A 807 -7.44 -25.94 4.34
C VAL A 807 -5.95 -25.69 4.05
N PHE A 808 -5.62 -24.60 3.36
CA PHE A 808 -4.22 -24.22 3.10
C PHE A 808 -3.46 -23.99 4.41
N SER A 809 -4.01 -23.17 5.31
CA SER A 809 -3.41 -22.89 6.62
C SER A 809 -3.20 -24.17 7.44
N PHE A 810 -4.18 -25.08 7.41
CA PHE A 810 -4.06 -26.38 8.07
C PHE A 810 -2.98 -27.26 7.44
N GLY A 811 -2.82 -27.23 6.12
CA GLY A 811 -1.74 -27.91 5.41
C GLY A 811 -0.36 -27.45 5.89
N VAL A 812 -0.18 -26.14 6.14
CA VAL A 812 1.06 -25.61 6.74
C VAL A 812 1.27 -26.17 8.16
N VAL A 813 0.22 -26.19 8.99
CA VAL A 813 0.28 -26.79 10.34
C VAL A 813 0.69 -28.26 10.29
N LEU A 814 0.19 -29.05 9.33
CA LEU A 814 0.61 -30.44 9.15
C LEU A 814 2.11 -30.56 8.84
N LEU A 815 2.66 -29.65 8.02
CA LEU A 815 4.10 -29.63 7.74
C LEU A 815 4.92 -29.25 8.98
N GLU A 816 4.46 -28.32 9.81
CA GLU A 816 5.12 -28.02 11.10
C GLU A 816 5.11 -29.24 12.03
N ILE A 817 4.00 -29.98 12.08
CA ILE A 817 3.86 -31.20 12.91
C ILE A 817 4.88 -32.27 12.48
N VAL A 818 5.07 -32.46 11.18
CA VAL A 818 6.01 -33.46 10.64
C VAL A 818 7.46 -33.03 10.78
N THR A 819 7.77 -31.77 10.43
CA THR A 819 9.16 -31.29 10.33
C THR A 819 9.71 -30.78 11.67
N GLY A 820 8.84 -30.30 12.55
CA GLY A 820 9.23 -29.55 13.74
C GLY A 820 9.76 -28.14 13.45
N GLU A 821 9.65 -27.66 12.22
CA GLU A 821 10.18 -26.38 11.75
C GLU A 821 9.06 -25.32 11.65
N PRO A 822 9.36 -24.02 11.82
CA PRO A 822 8.39 -22.95 11.60
C PRO A 822 8.09 -22.76 10.09
N PRO A 823 6.95 -22.14 9.74
CA PRO A 823 6.52 -21.97 8.34
C PRO A 823 7.46 -21.07 7.52
N ILE A 824 8.05 -20.06 8.17
CA ILE A 824 9.05 -19.16 7.58
C ILE A 824 10.41 -19.56 8.15
N LEU A 825 11.29 -20.05 7.28
CA LEU A 825 12.63 -20.49 7.67
C LEU A 825 13.61 -19.30 7.74
N PRO A 826 14.78 -19.47 8.36
CA PRO A 826 15.83 -18.42 8.39
C PRO A 826 16.39 -18.06 7.01
N THR A 827 16.31 -18.98 6.04
CA THR A 827 16.47 -18.70 4.61
C THR A 827 15.13 -18.22 4.04
N PRO A 828 15.07 -17.38 2.99
CA PRO A 828 13.84 -16.78 2.45
C PRO A 828 12.91 -17.79 1.72
N VAL A 829 12.84 -19.03 2.20
CA VAL A 829 12.13 -20.17 1.62
C VAL A 829 11.03 -20.58 2.59
N HIS A 830 9.82 -20.69 2.07
CA HIS A 830 8.65 -21.18 2.81
C HIS A 830 8.73 -22.70 3.04
N ILE A 831 8.21 -23.19 4.17
CA ILE A 831 8.24 -24.62 4.53
C ILE A 831 7.67 -25.52 3.41
N VAL A 832 6.58 -25.09 2.77
CA VAL A 832 5.93 -25.81 1.66
C VAL A 832 6.92 -26.02 0.50
N GLN A 833 7.67 -25.00 0.12
CA GLN A 833 8.63 -25.06 -0.98
C GLN A 833 9.79 -25.99 -0.65
N ARG A 834 10.33 -25.90 0.57
CA ARG A 834 11.39 -26.80 1.05
C ARG A 834 10.95 -28.27 1.03
N VAL A 835 9.73 -28.55 1.51
CA VAL A 835 9.20 -29.93 1.54
C VAL A 835 8.97 -30.44 0.10
N LYS A 836 8.42 -29.62 -0.79
CA LYS A 836 8.26 -29.96 -2.23
C LYS A 836 9.61 -30.35 -2.85
N GLU A 837 10.66 -29.55 -2.64
CA GLU A 837 12.00 -29.83 -3.14
C GLU A 837 12.58 -31.14 -2.58
N LYS A 838 12.42 -31.39 -1.28
CA LYS A 838 12.89 -32.61 -0.62
C LYS A 838 12.18 -33.87 -1.11
N VAL A 839 10.87 -33.77 -1.36
CA VAL A 839 10.10 -34.86 -1.98
C VAL A 839 10.58 -35.15 -3.40
N ILE A 840 10.82 -34.12 -4.22
CA ILE A 840 11.34 -34.27 -5.59
C ILE A 840 12.72 -34.93 -5.60
N MET A 841 13.59 -34.59 -4.64
CA MET A 841 14.92 -35.19 -4.49
C MET A 841 14.90 -36.62 -3.90
N GLY A 842 13.74 -37.11 -3.44
CA GLY A 842 13.61 -38.43 -2.80
C GLY A 842 14.19 -38.51 -1.38
N ASP A 843 14.46 -37.36 -0.74
CA ASP A 843 15.11 -37.26 0.58
C ASP A 843 14.07 -37.05 1.69
N ILE A 844 13.21 -38.05 1.89
CA ILE A 844 12.05 -37.97 2.80
C ILE A 844 12.47 -38.03 4.28
N GLU A 845 13.53 -38.76 4.60
CA GLU A 845 14.06 -38.81 5.97
C GLU A 845 14.53 -37.43 6.46
N ALA A 846 14.99 -36.56 5.54
CA ALA A 846 15.38 -35.19 5.86
C ALA A 846 14.21 -34.23 6.08
N ILE A 847 12.97 -34.67 5.81
CA ILE A 847 11.73 -33.90 6.10
C ILE A 847 11.32 -34.08 7.56
N VAL A 848 11.55 -35.26 8.13
CA VAL A 848 11.01 -35.62 9.45
C VAL A 848 11.80 -35.01 10.59
N ASP A 849 11.09 -34.54 11.62
CA ASP A 849 11.68 -34.02 12.84
C ASP A 849 12.64 -35.04 13.48
N ARG A 850 13.92 -34.67 13.54
CA ARG A 850 15.00 -35.52 14.08
C ARG A 850 14.77 -35.92 15.55
N ARG A 851 13.98 -35.16 16.29
CA ARG A 851 13.63 -35.44 17.70
C ARG A 851 12.68 -36.62 17.86
N LEU A 852 12.06 -37.10 16.78
CA LEU A 852 11.25 -38.32 16.80
C LEU A 852 12.10 -39.60 16.85
N HIS A 853 13.43 -39.51 16.72
CA HIS A 853 14.38 -40.62 16.87
C HIS A 853 14.01 -41.89 16.07
N CYS A 854 13.46 -41.73 14.86
CA CYS A 854 12.99 -42.81 14.00
C CYS A 854 11.89 -43.71 14.63
N GLN A 855 11.19 -43.23 15.66
CA GLN A 855 10.09 -43.95 16.32
C GLN A 855 8.74 -43.60 15.69
N TYR A 856 8.56 -43.96 14.42
CA TYR A 856 7.33 -43.72 13.67
C TYR A 856 7.19 -44.73 12.53
N ASP A 857 5.96 -44.94 12.07
CA ASP A 857 5.66 -45.63 10.83
C ASP A 857 5.88 -44.66 9.65
N PHE A 858 6.72 -45.08 8.70
CA PHE A 858 7.04 -44.25 7.53
C PHE A 858 5.80 -44.00 6.66
N SER A 859 4.92 -44.99 6.51
CA SER A 859 3.70 -44.87 5.70
C SER A 859 2.70 -43.90 6.34
N SER A 860 2.65 -43.87 7.68
CA SER A 860 1.90 -42.90 8.47
C SER A 860 2.39 -41.47 8.19
N ILE A 861 3.69 -41.20 8.32
CA ILE A 861 4.27 -39.88 8.02
C ILE A 861 4.02 -39.48 6.57
N TRP A 862 4.26 -40.40 5.64
CA TRP A 862 4.10 -40.13 4.21
C TRP A 862 2.66 -39.72 3.88
N LYS A 863 1.66 -40.40 4.44
CA LYS A 863 0.25 -40.00 4.29
C LYS A 863 -0.01 -38.57 4.78
N VAL A 864 0.59 -38.17 5.90
CA VAL A 864 0.44 -36.80 6.43
C VAL A 864 1.14 -35.78 5.53
N VAL A 865 2.34 -36.07 5.05
CA VAL A 865 3.09 -35.18 4.13
C VAL A 865 2.36 -35.01 2.81
N ASP A 866 1.90 -36.12 2.20
CA ASP A 866 1.15 -36.09 0.95
C ASP A 866 -0.13 -35.28 1.10
N MET A 867 -0.87 -35.49 2.19
CA MET A 867 -2.07 -34.71 2.49
C MET A 867 -1.77 -33.22 2.70
N ALA A 868 -0.68 -32.90 3.41
CA ALA A 868 -0.26 -31.51 3.63
C ALA A 868 0.10 -30.80 2.30
N LEU A 869 0.74 -31.50 1.36
CA LEU A 869 1.05 -30.98 0.03
C LEU A 869 -0.20 -30.80 -0.83
N LEU A 870 -1.21 -31.66 -0.71
CA LEU A 870 -2.51 -31.48 -1.36
C LEU A 870 -3.28 -30.28 -0.78
N CYS A 871 -3.23 -30.08 0.53
CA CYS A 871 -3.82 -28.92 1.20
C CYS A 871 -3.16 -27.59 0.77
N THR A 872 -1.85 -27.62 0.46
CA THR A 872 -1.04 -26.43 0.12
C THR A 872 -0.85 -26.23 -1.38
N ARG A 873 -1.79 -26.71 -2.21
CA ARG A 873 -1.84 -26.40 -3.64
C ARG A 873 -2.19 -24.93 -3.87
N GLU A 874 -1.59 -24.34 -4.90
CA GLU A 874 -1.83 -22.93 -5.25
C GLU A 874 -3.32 -22.68 -5.56
N VAL A 875 -3.93 -23.56 -6.35
CA VAL A 875 -5.35 -23.45 -6.75
C VAL A 875 -6.27 -24.06 -5.68
N SER A 876 -7.17 -23.25 -5.13
CA SER A 876 -8.13 -23.56 -4.06
C SER A 876 -9.09 -24.70 -4.39
N SER A 877 -9.47 -24.84 -5.66
CA SER A 877 -10.37 -25.91 -6.14
C SER A 877 -9.69 -27.28 -6.24
N GLU A 878 -8.36 -27.33 -6.25
CA GLU A 878 -7.59 -28.58 -6.24
C GLU A 878 -7.29 -29.09 -4.81
N ARG A 879 -7.60 -28.28 -3.79
CA ARG A 879 -7.39 -28.63 -2.39
C ARG A 879 -8.50 -29.58 -1.90
N PRO A 880 -8.18 -30.54 -1.02
CA PRO A 880 -9.17 -31.44 -0.46
C PRO A 880 -10.14 -30.71 0.49
N THR A 881 -11.32 -31.28 0.73
CA THR A 881 -12.17 -30.83 1.82
C THR A 881 -11.62 -31.31 3.17
N MET A 882 -11.96 -30.61 4.26
CA MET A 882 -11.53 -31.04 5.60
C MET A 882 -12.01 -32.45 5.96
N SER A 883 -13.17 -32.89 5.46
CA SER A 883 -13.65 -34.26 5.67
C SER A 883 -12.73 -35.31 5.03
N MET A 884 -12.14 -35.00 3.86
CA MET A 884 -11.12 -35.86 3.22
C MET A 884 -9.82 -35.86 4.02
N VAL A 885 -9.40 -34.69 4.51
CA VAL A 885 -8.21 -34.55 5.37
C VAL A 885 -8.38 -35.40 6.65
N VAL A 886 -9.53 -35.32 7.32
CA VAL A 886 -9.87 -36.13 8.50
C VAL A 886 -9.80 -37.62 8.20
N ALA A 887 -10.33 -38.07 7.06
CA ALA A 887 -10.28 -39.49 6.67
C ALA A 887 -8.83 -39.98 6.51
N GLN A 888 -7.97 -39.18 5.87
CA GLN A 888 -6.58 -39.56 5.61
C GLN A 888 -5.71 -39.52 6.88
N LEU A 889 -5.98 -38.57 7.79
CA LEU A 889 -5.33 -38.54 9.09
C LEU A 889 -5.75 -39.71 10.00
N LYS A 890 -7.01 -40.18 9.92
CA LYS A 890 -7.45 -41.41 10.61
C LYS A 890 -6.66 -42.62 10.13
N ASP A 891 -6.50 -42.77 8.82
CA ASP A 891 -5.69 -43.85 8.24
C ASP A 891 -4.23 -43.76 8.69
N ALA A 892 -3.64 -42.56 8.64
CA ALA A 892 -2.26 -42.34 9.08
C ALA A 892 -2.06 -42.72 10.55
N LEU A 893 -3.00 -42.33 11.42
CA LEU A 893 -2.94 -42.68 12.84
C LEU A 893 -3.10 -44.21 13.05
N ALA A 894 -4.01 -44.86 12.34
CA ALA A 894 -4.21 -46.31 12.43
C ALA A 894 -2.95 -47.11 12.06
N LEU A 895 -2.19 -46.66 11.05
CA LEU A 895 -0.90 -47.25 10.69
C LEU A 895 0.10 -47.17 11.85
N GLU A 896 0.20 -46.00 12.49
CA GLU A 896 1.10 -45.82 13.64
C GLU A 896 0.67 -46.65 14.86
N GLU A 897 -0.63 -46.77 15.13
CA GLU A 897 -1.16 -47.60 16.21
C GLU A 897 -0.89 -49.10 15.98
N SER A 898 -0.91 -49.55 14.72
CA SER A 898 -0.54 -50.91 14.34
C SER A 898 0.95 -51.22 14.60
N ARG A 899 1.83 -50.21 14.41
CA ARG A 899 3.26 -50.31 14.74
C ARG A 899 3.49 -50.43 16.24
N VAL A 900 2.83 -49.57 17.02
CA VAL A 900 2.96 -49.57 18.49
C VAL A 900 2.46 -50.89 19.09
N SER A 901 1.30 -51.38 18.65
CA SER A 901 0.77 -52.67 19.11
C SER A 901 1.66 -53.87 18.74
N SER A 902 2.26 -53.88 17.54
CA SER A 902 3.22 -54.90 17.13
C SER A 902 4.51 -54.89 17.98
N SER A 903 4.97 -53.71 18.40
CA SER A 903 6.15 -53.57 19.27
C SER A 903 5.92 -54.03 20.72
N THR A 904 4.68 -53.99 21.21
CA THR A 904 4.31 -54.51 22.55
C THR A 904 4.23 -56.04 22.56
N ILE A 905 3.81 -56.66 21.45
CA ILE A 905 3.74 -58.14 21.32
C ILE A 905 5.15 -58.76 21.25
N SER A 906 6.13 -58.08 20.62
CA SER A 906 7.51 -58.57 20.54
C SER A 906 8.29 -58.47 21.86
N GLN A 907 7.89 -57.61 22.80
CA GLN A 907 8.49 -57.57 24.16
C GLN A 907 7.97 -58.65 25.11
N VAL A 908 6.84 -59.29 24.82
CA VAL A 908 6.32 -60.43 25.60
C VAL A 908 6.88 -61.77 25.08
N GLY A 909 7.43 -61.79 23.86
CA GLY A 909 7.95 -62.98 23.20
C GLY A 909 9.47 -63.19 23.29
N SER A 910 10.26 -62.26 23.83
CA SER A 910 11.72 -62.38 23.94
C SER A 910 12.16 -63.10 25.22
N ASN A 911 11.71 -64.34 25.37
CA ASN A 911 12.34 -65.30 26.28
C ASN A 911 12.37 -66.70 25.63
N VAL A 912 12.87 -66.79 24.40
CA VAL A 912 13.33 -68.04 23.80
C VAL A 912 14.55 -67.76 22.92
N ASP A 913 15.57 -68.57 23.15
CA ASP A 913 16.94 -68.50 22.64
C ASP A 913 17.10 -68.48 21.10
N LEU A 914 18.07 -67.64 20.70
CA LEU A 914 19.15 -67.86 19.72
C LEU A 914 18.93 -68.91 18.61
N SER A 915 19.00 -68.46 17.35
CA SER A 915 20.22 -68.57 16.52
C SER A 915 19.96 -68.46 15.00
N ILE A 916 21.00 -68.05 14.27
CA ILE A 916 21.30 -68.28 12.83
C ILE A 916 21.01 -67.14 11.82
N SER A 917 22.07 -66.34 11.62
CA SER A 917 22.68 -65.81 10.37
C SER A 917 21.87 -65.56 9.09
N TRP A 918 21.89 -64.27 8.70
CA TRP A 918 22.12 -63.67 7.37
C TRP A 918 22.25 -64.57 6.13
N VAL A 919 21.43 -64.29 5.09
CA VAL A 919 21.87 -64.25 3.68
C VAL A 919 21.13 -63.13 2.94
N ALA A 920 21.91 -62.33 2.20
CA ALA A 920 21.47 -61.27 1.30
C ALA A 920 21.05 -61.81 -0.08
N SER A 921 20.03 -61.19 -0.68
CA SER A 921 19.87 -60.88 -2.12
C SER A 921 18.50 -60.22 -2.27
N GLY A 922 18.34 -59.01 -2.78
CA GLY A 922 18.79 -58.58 -4.10
C GLY A 922 17.58 -58.56 -5.04
N ARG A 923 16.89 -57.42 -5.11
CA ARG A 923 16.29 -56.85 -6.32
C ARG A 923 15.83 -55.43 -6.05
#